data_AF-B7KQ95-F1
#
_entry.id   AF-B7KQ95-F1
#
_cell.length_a   1.000
_cell.length_b   1.000
_cell.length_c   1.000
_cell.angle_alpha   90.00
_cell.angle_beta   90.00
_cell.angle_gamma   90.00
#
_symmetry.space_group_name_H-M   'P 1'
#
loop_
_entity.id
_entity.type
_entity.pdbx_description
1 polymer ?
#
loop_
_entity_poly.entity_id
_entity_poly.type
_entity_poly.pdbx_seq_one_letter_code
_entity_poly.pdbx_strand_id
1 'polypeptide(L)'
;MVQHLLELNLAPLAPTFLVGAFFYLFVTNWPRQKTWARSIACAFVLAVAVRYLLWRFFHTVLPHPVDGSFALIWTWAVFFVELGAFADILLFLVVMSRSVDRSAEASRLERAFFARPKADLPTVDVFIPTYNEPLDVLERTIVGALALDYPRDKFKVYVLDDKKRDWLKAYCEEKGAIHVTRPDNSHAKAGNMNNGLKVSSGDFIAIFDADFVPYRNFLRRTLPFFTDPTIGIVQTPQHFFNKDPVQSNLSLEKVWPDEQRLFFDEMAASRDAWDVSFCCGSCSIARRAALDVIGGFPHDSITEDLLTTLAMLNKGYKTRYLNERLSMGLAAENLKGYFVQRGRWCRGGIQTIYLHNGPLRGPGLNLFQRVMFLPLSWLMQYTTRFVILVVPAVYLWTGAAPLYFTGSQDIVYYQLPVLTAYFLLMGWLTPTRYLPLVSSAVGTFATFRMLPVVVSSVIKPFGVPFRVTPKGSGNEENAFDAYTFFSIAFWIAVTALGLVINIVPEWSRIRDGEFSLVSAYWAALNILVLLVAALICFEKSRPLLDSFATDEPARIVAADRALDARIVNLSLDRGIASFPADPELRPGDQIWIEMERFPHLEATVEGVTPGRRRSPACVRFSYNLEGACRDVMIVRLYTGQYSQDIRDIDKSAVVGGLWSRLFGRGSTYGPA
;
A
#
# COMPACT_ATOMS: atom_id res chain seq x y z
N MET A 1 17.14 32.65 30.06
CA MET A 1 16.62 31.92 28.88
C MET A 1 16.97 32.62 27.56
N VAL A 2 16.67 33.92 27.38
CA VAL A 2 17.07 34.68 26.17
C VAL A 2 18.60 34.85 26.05
N GLN A 3 19.30 35.11 27.16
CA GLN A 3 20.79 35.13 27.19
C GLN A 3 21.42 33.76 26.88
N HIS A 4 20.83 32.67 27.35
CA HIS A 4 21.33 31.31 27.09
C HIS A 4 21.04 30.86 25.64
N LEU A 5 19.99 31.38 25.02
CA LEU A 5 19.73 31.24 23.58
C LEU A 5 20.70 32.06 22.71
N LEU A 6 21.24 33.18 23.23
CA LEU A 6 22.26 33.99 22.56
C LEU A 6 23.67 33.38 22.65
N GLU A 7 23.94 32.52 23.64
CA GLU A 7 25.20 31.77 23.80
C GLU A 7 25.26 30.47 22.97
N LEU A 8 24.11 30.00 22.46
CA LEU A 8 24.05 28.83 21.57
C LEU A 8 24.63 29.21 20.20
N ASN A 9 25.77 28.62 19.84
CA ASN A 9 26.31 28.72 18.48
C ASN A 9 25.33 28.05 17.50
N LEU A 10 24.46 28.85 16.86
CA LEU A 10 23.47 28.39 15.88
C LEU A 10 24.06 28.21 14.48
N ALA A 11 25.34 28.51 14.25
CA ALA A 11 25.97 28.37 12.93
C ALA A 11 25.82 26.96 12.32
N PRO A 12 25.91 25.85 13.10
CA PRO A 12 25.63 24.51 12.59
C PRO A 12 24.22 24.33 11.99
N LEU A 13 23.23 25.12 12.42
CA LEU A 13 21.85 25.03 11.93
C LEU A 13 21.59 25.86 10.66
N ALA A 14 22.54 26.70 10.23
CA ALA A 14 22.34 27.58 9.08
C ALA A 14 21.89 26.84 7.81
N PRO A 15 22.48 25.69 7.41
CA PRO A 15 22.01 24.98 6.22
C PRO A 15 20.59 24.42 6.39
N THR A 16 20.22 24.00 7.60
CA THR A 16 18.86 23.53 7.92
C THR A 16 17.84 24.67 7.78
N PHE A 17 18.18 25.87 8.26
CA PHE A 17 17.32 27.04 8.07
C PHE A 17 17.21 27.47 6.61
N LEU A 18 18.28 27.35 5.81
CA LEU A 18 18.22 27.60 4.37
C LEU A 18 17.30 26.62 3.65
N VAL A 19 17.39 25.32 3.98
CA VAL A 19 16.46 24.31 3.47
C VAL A 19 15.03 24.64 3.86
N GLY A 20 14.78 24.96 5.14
CA GLY A 20 13.47 25.37 5.62
C GLY A 20 12.93 26.58 4.86
N ALA A 21 13.74 27.64 4.73
CA ALA A 21 13.38 28.86 4.01
C ALA A 21 13.05 28.56 2.53
N PHE A 22 13.82 27.72 1.85
CA PHE A 22 13.53 27.33 0.47
C PHE A 22 12.13 26.70 0.34
N PHE A 23 11.78 25.77 1.24
CA PHE A 23 10.47 25.12 1.20
C PHE A 23 9.33 26.08 1.55
N TYR A 24 9.45 26.82 2.65
CA TYR A 24 8.37 27.68 3.15
C TYR A 24 8.13 28.93 2.28
N LEU A 25 9.18 29.50 1.70
CA LEU A 25 9.06 30.69 0.84
C LEU A 25 8.63 30.32 -0.58
N PHE A 26 9.09 29.18 -1.11
CA PHE A 26 8.88 28.81 -2.51
C PHE A 26 8.02 27.56 -2.69
N VAL A 27 8.50 26.39 -2.26
CA VAL A 27 7.91 25.08 -2.65
C VAL A 27 6.47 24.92 -2.19
N THR A 28 6.14 25.36 -0.97
CA THR A 28 4.77 25.29 -0.42
C THR A 28 3.74 26.03 -1.28
N ASN A 29 4.16 27.07 -2.00
CA ASN A 29 3.30 27.88 -2.87
C ASN A 29 3.26 27.36 -4.32
N TRP A 30 4.06 26.34 -4.66
CA TRP A 30 4.10 25.80 -6.02
C TRP A 30 3.02 24.73 -6.26
N PRO A 31 2.50 24.63 -7.51
CA PRO A 31 1.54 23.60 -7.85
C PRO A 31 2.21 22.22 -7.94
N ARG A 32 1.99 21.37 -6.91
CA ARG A 32 2.59 20.01 -6.80
C ARG A 32 2.31 19.04 -7.94
N GLN A 33 1.32 19.33 -8.78
CA GLN A 33 0.97 18.53 -9.96
C GLN A 33 1.77 18.92 -11.21
N LYS A 34 2.48 20.05 -11.19
CA LYS A 34 3.30 20.49 -12.34
C LYS A 34 4.69 19.85 -12.27
N THR A 35 5.13 19.31 -13.40
CA THR A 35 6.44 18.65 -13.55
C THR A 35 7.59 19.58 -13.15
N TRP A 36 7.60 20.84 -13.61
CA TRP A 36 8.69 21.78 -13.29
C TRP A 36 8.86 21.98 -11.78
N ALA A 37 7.76 22.12 -11.03
CA ALA A 37 7.78 22.34 -9.60
C ALA A 37 8.34 21.12 -8.85
N ARG A 38 7.83 19.92 -9.19
CA ARG A 38 8.30 18.65 -8.61
C ARG A 38 9.78 18.41 -8.93
N SER A 39 10.19 18.68 -10.17
CA SER A 39 11.57 18.51 -10.62
C SER A 39 12.54 19.42 -9.88
N ILE A 40 12.22 20.71 -9.71
CA ILE A 40 13.07 21.63 -8.95
C ILE A 40 13.15 21.23 -7.47
N ALA A 41 12.01 20.90 -6.85
CA ALA A 41 11.99 20.48 -5.45
C ALA A 41 12.80 19.19 -5.23
N CYS A 42 12.63 18.17 -6.08
CA CYS A 42 13.40 16.92 -5.99
C CYS A 42 14.89 17.13 -6.26
N ALA A 43 15.24 17.96 -7.25
CA ALA A 43 16.63 18.31 -7.56
C ALA A 43 17.31 19.06 -6.40
N PHE A 44 16.59 19.95 -5.72
CA PHE A 44 17.09 20.63 -4.53
C PHE A 44 17.40 19.63 -3.39
N VAL A 45 16.48 18.72 -3.09
CA VAL A 45 16.73 17.67 -2.09
C VAL A 45 17.90 16.77 -2.48
N LEU A 46 18.02 16.41 -3.77
CA LEU A 46 19.15 15.66 -4.27
C LEU A 46 20.48 16.42 -4.09
N ALA A 47 20.52 17.72 -4.35
CA ALA A 47 21.73 18.53 -4.15
C ALA A 47 22.16 18.56 -2.67
N VAL A 48 21.20 18.71 -1.75
CA VAL A 48 21.47 18.65 -0.30
C VAL A 48 21.98 17.27 0.12
N ALA A 49 21.41 16.20 -0.44
CA ALA A 49 21.86 14.83 -0.23
C ALA A 49 23.28 14.57 -0.76
N VAL A 50 23.59 15.04 -1.97
CA VAL A 50 24.93 14.92 -2.57
C VAL A 50 25.97 15.69 -1.74
N ARG A 51 25.65 16.89 -1.26
CA ARG A 51 26.52 17.65 -0.35
C ARG A 51 26.87 16.82 0.90
N TYR A 52 25.89 16.16 1.50
CA TYR A 52 26.12 15.26 2.64
C TYR A 52 27.01 14.07 2.28
N LEU A 53 26.75 13.39 1.14
CA LEU A 53 27.54 12.24 0.72
C LEU A 53 29.01 12.60 0.41
N LEU A 54 29.25 13.76 -0.21
CA LEU A 54 30.60 14.25 -0.46
C LEU A 54 31.32 14.50 0.87
N TRP A 55 30.67 15.16 1.82
CA TRP A 55 31.22 15.35 3.16
C TRP A 55 31.51 14.01 3.84
N ARG A 56 30.53 13.10 3.85
CA ARG A 56 30.63 11.76 4.43
C ARG A 56 31.85 11.03 3.87
N PHE A 57 31.99 10.98 2.56
CA PHE A 57 33.11 10.29 1.91
C PHE A 57 34.46 10.96 2.20
N PHE A 58 34.60 12.25 1.87
CA PHE A 58 35.91 12.93 1.89
C PHE A 58 36.41 13.30 3.29
N HIS A 59 35.52 13.51 4.26
CA HIS A 59 35.92 13.97 5.60
C HIS A 59 35.81 12.92 6.69
N THR A 60 34.97 11.89 6.51
CA THR A 60 34.67 10.95 7.62
C THR A 60 34.95 9.48 7.29
N VAL A 61 35.15 9.13 6.02
CA VAL A 61 35.44 7.75 5.57
C VAL A 61 36.85 7.66 5.01
N LEU A 62 37.15 8.43 3.97
CA LEU A 62 38.45 8.42 3.30
C LEU A 62 39.63 8.77 4.23
N PRO A 63 39.51 9.72 5.18
CA PRO A 63 40.60 10.03 6.11
C PRO A 63 40.83 8.99 7.20
N HIS A 64 39.97 7.96 7.35
CA HIS A 64 40.15 6.95 8.38
C HIS A 64 41.44 6.15 8.11
N PRO A 65 42.38 6.06 9.08
CA PRO A 65 43.62 5.31 8.91
C PRO A 65 43.34 3.85 8.52
N VAL A 66 44.13 3.34 7.56
CA VAL A 66 44.03 1.94 7.10
C VAL A 66 44.82 1.05 8.07
N ASP A 67 44.30 0.89 9.27
CA ASP A 67 44.92 0.15 10.39
C ASP A 67 44.33 -1.26 10.60
N GLY A 68 43.31 -1.63 9.82
CA GLY A 68 42.59 -2.91 9.97
C GLY A 68 41.73 -2.99 11.23
N SER A 69 41.52 -1.87 11.93
CA SER A 69 40.71 -1.82 13.15
C SER A 69 39.24 -2.13 12.87
N PHE A 70 38.54 -2.60 13.91
CA PHE A 70 37.09 -2.73 13.85
C PHE A 70 36.40 -1.41 13.47
N ALA A 71 36.90 -0.27 13.98
CA ALA A 71 36.35 1.06 13.68
C ALA A 71 36.46 1.43 12.19
N LEU A 72 37.57 1.08 11.54
CA LEU A 72 37.74 1.27 10.09
C LEU A 72 36.70 0.45 9.31
N ILE A 73 36.62 -0.86 9.60
CA ILE A 73 35.68 -1.76 8.92
C ILE A 73 34.24 -1.29 9.14
N TRP A 74 33.92 -0.89 10.37
CA TRP A 74 32.62 -0.38 10.76
C TRP A 74 32.24 0.89 9.99
N THR A 75 33.16 1.86 9.89
CA THR A 75 32.97 3.12 9.16
C THR A 75 32.64 2.86 7.69
N TRP A 76 33.41 2.00 7.02
CA TRP A 76 33.17 1.63 5.63
C TRP A 76 31.87 0.84 5.44
N ALA A 77 31.58 -0.11 6.33
CA ALA A 77 30.35 -0.90 6.28
C ALA A 77 29.10 -0.01 6.36
N VAL A 78 29.06 0.92 7.32
CA VAL A 78 27.96 1.89 7.43
C VAL A 78 27.88 2.77 6.19
N PHE A 79 29.02 3.27 5.69
CA PHE A 79 29.04 4.11 4.47
C PHE A 79 28.48 3.39 3.23
N PHE A 80 28.78 2.10 3.02
CA PHE A 80 28.22 1.35 1.90
C PHE A 80 26.70 1.17 2.02
N VAL A 81 26.19 0.95 3.23
CA VAL A 81 24.75 0.89 3.48
C VAL A 81 24.09 2.26 3.25
N GLU A 82 24.74 3.34 3.68
CA GLU A 82 24.29 4.71 3.39
C GLU A 82 24.28 4.98 1.89
N LEU A 83 25.33 4.61 1.16
CA LEU A 83 25.39 4.77 -0.30
C LEU A 83 24.23 4.04 -0.99
N GLY A 84 23.92 2.81 -0.56
CA GLY A 84 22.76 2.07 -1.03
C GLY A 84 21.42 2.76 -0.71
N ALA A 85 21.28 3.30 0.51
CA ALA A 85 20.10 4.06 0.91
C ALA A 85 19.90 5.33 0.07
N PHE A 86 20.98 6.08 -0.18
CA PHE A 86 20.93 7.27 -1.02
C PHE A 86 20.69 6.94 -2.50
N ALA A 87 21.15 5.78 -2.98
CA ALA A 87 20.80 5.29 -4.31
C ALA A 87 19.29 4.98 -4.42
N ASP A 88 18.69 4.38 -3.39
CA ASP A 88 17.23 4.17 -3.34
C ASP A 88 16.45 5.49 -3.30
N ILE A 89 16.91 6.44 -2.47
CA ILE A 89 16.36 7.81 -2.43
C ILE A 89 16.48 8.50 -3.79
N LEU A 90 17.62 8.36 -4.49
CA LEU A 90 17.80 8.92 -5.83
C LEU A 90 16.75 8.36 -6.80
N LEU A 91 16.54 7.04 -6.83
CA LEU A 91 15.50 6.44 -7.68
C LEU A 91 14.11 6.97 -7.32
N PHE A 92 13.82 7.07 -6.03
CA PHE A 92 12.57 7.66 -5.54
C PHE A 92 12.40 9.11 -6.01
N LEU A 93 13.43 9.96 -5.86
CA LEU A 93 13.40 11.37 -6.28
C LEU A 93 13.23 11.51 -7.79
N VAL A 94 13.89 10.66 -8.58
CA VAL A 94 13.73 10.63 -10.04
C VAL A 94 12.29 10.27 -10.40
N VAL A 95 11.75 9.19 -9.83
CA VAL A 95 10.34 8.79 -10.05
C VAL A 95 9.42 9.96 -9.70
N MET A 96 9.55 10.51 -8.49
CA MET A 96 8.65 11.53 -7.96
C MET A 96 8.85 12.94 -8.56
N SER A 97 9.92 13.18 -9.31
CA SER A 97 10.16 14.46 -10.00
C SER A 97 9.12 14.79 -11.08
N ARG A 98 8.34 13.79 -11.51
CA ARG A 98 7.24 13.89 -12.47
C ARG A 98 6.03 13.14 -11.93
N SER A 99 4.85 13.54 -12.40
CA SER A 99 3.61 12.80 -12.23
C SER A 99 2.69 13.12 -13.40
N VAL A 100 1.80 12.20 -13.74
CA VAL A 100 0.81 12.36 -14.79
C VAL A 100 -0.55 11.94 -14.26
N ASP A 101 -1.54 12.82 -14.44
CA ASP A 101 -2.94 12.50 -14.22
C ASP A 101 -3.60 12.25 -15.58
N ARG A 102 -4.00 11.00 -15.80
CA ARG A 102 -4.63 10.56 -17.05
C ARG A 102 -6.15 10.65 -17.02
N SER A 103 -6.77 11.13 -15.95
CA SER A 103 -8.23 11.14 -15.82
C SER A 103 -8.91 11.99 -16.92
N ALA A 104 -8.31 13.14 -17.26
CA ALA A 104 -8.78 14.00 -18.33
C ALA A 104 -8.58 13.36 -19.73
N GLU A 105 -7.46 12.66 -19.93
CA GLU A 105 -7.18 11.89 -21.14
C GLU A 105 -8.18 10.74 -21.28
N ALA A 106 -8.43 9.97 -20.23
CA ALA A 106 -9.40 8.88 -20.18
C ALA A 106 -10.81 9.38 -20.53
N SER A 107 -11.25 10.51 -19.96
CA SER A 107 -12.56 11.11 -20.30
C SER A 107 -12.67 11.55 -21.75
N ARG A 108 -11.58 12.07 -22.34
CA ARG A 108 -11.56 12.44 -23.77
C ARG A 108 -11.61 11.19 -24.64
N LEU A 109 -10.78 10.19 -24.34
CA LEU A 109 -10.71 8.94 -25.10
C LEU A 109 -12.00 8.14 -24.98
N GLU A 110 -12.62 8.05 -23.80
CA GLU A 110 -13.91 7.38 -23.57
C GLU A 110 -14.99 7.93 -24.51
N ARG A 111 -15.18 9.25 -24.55
CA ARG A 111 -16.20 9.89 -25.40
C ARG A 111 -16.01 9.54 -26.88
N ALA A 112 -14.77 9.60 -27.37
CA ALA A 112 -14.46 9.25 -28.76
C ALA A 112 -14.61 7.75 -29.03
N PHE A 113 -14.12 6.91 -28.12
CA PHE A 113 -14.09 5.45 -28.27
C PHE A 113 -15.49 4.84 -28.31
N PHE A 114 -16.41 5.32 -27.45
CA PHE A 114 -17.78 4.82 -27.34
C PHE A 114 -18.81 5.59 -28.17
N ALA A 115 -18.39 6.61 -28.93
CA ALA A 115 -19.23 7.20 -29.98
C ALA A 115 -19.42 6.27 -31.18
N ARG A 116 -18.57 5.24 -31.31
CA ARG A 116 -18.67 4.22 -32.37
C ARG A 116 -19.87 3.29 -32.15
N PRO A 117 -20.43 2.72 -33.23
CA PRO A 117 -21.41 1.66 -33.12
C PRO A 117 -20.97 0.53 -32.19
N LYS A 118 -21.89 -0.02 -31.39
CA LYS A 118 -21.58 -1.12 -30.45
C LYS A 118 -20.97 -2.34 -31.15
N ALA A 119 -21.32 -2.57 -32.41
CA ALA A 119 -20.78 -3.64 -33.24
C ALA A 119 -19.27 -3.52 -33.49
N ASP A 120 -18.73 -2.30 -33.49
CA ASP A 120 -17.31 -2.02 -33.77
C ASP A 120 -16.45 -2.03 -32.50
N LEU A 121 -17.08 -2.21 -31.33
CA LEU A 121 -16.36 -2.33 -30.08
C LEU A 121 -15.62 -3.68 -30.03
N PRO A 122 -14.38 -3.69 -29.50
CA PRO A 122 -13.57 -4.91 -29.43
C PRO A 122 -14.16 -5.89 -28.41
N THR A 123 -13.75 -7.14 -28.53
CA THR A 123 -14.13 -8.19 -27.58
C THR A 123 -13.21 -8.16 -26.34
N VAL A 124 -13.76 -8.51 -25.18
CA VAL A 124 -13.01 -8.54 -23.91
C VAL A 124 -13.29 -9.83 -23.14
N ASP A 125 -12.24 -10.53 -22.73
CA ASP A 125 -12.36 -11.60 -21.75
C ASP A 125 -11.97 -11.07 -20.36
N VAL A 126 -12.81 -11.31 -19.36
CA VAL A 126 -12.52 -10.99 -17.95
C VAL A 126 -12.07 -12.26 -17.25
N PHE A 127 -10.83 -12.29 -16.77
CA PHE A 127 -10.25 -13.43 -16.07
C PHE A 127 -10.30 -13.21 -14.56
N ILE A 128 -10.89 -14.17 -13.86
CA ILE A 128 -10.91 -14.26 -12.40
C ILE A 128 -10.18 -15.55 -11.99
N PRO A 129 -8.84 -15.54 -11.84
CA PRO A 129 -8.11 -16.69 -11.35
C PRO A 129 -8.37 -16.92 -9.86
N THR A 130 -8.63 -18.17 -9.50
CA THR A 130 -8.94 -18.58 -8.13
C THR A 130 -8.28 -19.92 -7.79
N TYR A 131 -7.89 -20.06 -6.53
CA TYR A 131 -7.32 -21.28 -5.98
C TYR A 131 -8.22 -21.85 -4.88
N ASN A 132 -8.33 -21.18 -3.72
CA ASN A 132 -9.04 -21.70 -2.55
C ASN A 132 -10.00 -20.69 -1.91
N GLU A 133 -10.31 -19.59 -2.60
CA GLU A 133 -11.20 -18.56 -2.08
C GLU A 133 -12.62 -19.12 -1.88
N PRO A 134 -13.31 -18.76 -0.79
CA PRO A 134 -14.67 -19.19 -0.50
C PRO A 134 -15.72 -18.43 -1.33
N LEU A 135 -16.97 -18.89 -1.27
CA LEU A 135 -18.08 -18.33 -2.04
C LEU A 135 -18.32 -16.85 -1.73
N ASP A 136 -18.27 -16.46 -0.47
CA ASP A 136 -18.51 -15.08 -0.01
C ASP A 136 -17.49 -14.08 -0.56
N VAL A 137 -16.27 -14.53 -0.88
CA VAL A 137 -15.25 -13.73 -1.59
C VAL A 137 -15.52 -13.73 -3.09
N LEU A 138 -15.68 -14.93 -3.68
CA LEU A 138 -15.79 -15.09 -5.13
C LEU A 138 -17.07 -14.49 -5.73
N GLU A 139 -18.20 -14.62 -5.03
CA GLU A 139 -19.49 -14.12 -5.50
C GLU A 139 -19.44 -12.63 -5.81
N ARG A 140 -18.74 -11.86 -4.97
CA ARG A 140 -18.66 -10.40 -5.11
C ARG A 140 -17.96 -10.03 -6.40
N THR A 141 -16.84 -10.69 -6.67
CA THR A 141 -16.01 -10.45 -7.84
C THR A 141 -16.69 -10.94 -9.12
N ILE A 142 -17.31 -12.13 -9.10
CA ILE A 142 -18.05 -12.69 -10.24
C ILE A 142 -19.23 -11.80 -10.61
N VAL A 143 -20.07 -11.45 -9.62
CA VAL A 143 -21.24 -10.58 -9.83
C VAL A 143 -20.81 -9.19 -10.29
N GLY A 144 -19.78 -8.59 -9.69
CA GLY A 144 -19.25 -7.29 -10.13
C GLY A 144 -18.71 -7.31 -11.56
N ALA A 145 -17.98 -8.37 -11.94
CA ALA A 145 -17.49 -8.54 -13.31
C ALA A 145 -18.64 -8.72 -14.31
N LEU A 146 -19.68 -9.46 -13.94
CA LEU A 146 -20.91 -9.58 -14.74
C LEU A 146 -21.70 -8.27 -14.80
N ALA A 147 -21.43 -7.28 -13.96
CA ALA A 147 -22.12 -5.98 -13.96
C ALA A 147 -21.39 -4.89 -14.77
N LEU A 148 -20.27 -5.20 -15.42
CA LEU A 148 -19.51 -4.26 -16.25
C LEU A 148 -20.38 -3.62 -17.36
N ASP A 149 -20.24 -2.31 -17.53
CA ASP A 149 -21.01 -1.50 -18.48
C ASP A 149 -20.43 -1.64 -19.91
N TYR A 150 -20.64 -2.81 -20.50
CA TYR A 150 -20.19 -3.17 -21.85
C TYR A 150 -21.23 -4.06 -22.56
N PRO A 151 -21.30 -4.09 -23.92
CA PRO A 151 -22.25 -4.95 -24.61
C PRO A 151 -22.05 -6.43 -24.25
N ARG A 152 -23.13 -7.11 -23.88
CA ARG A 152 -23.12 -8.49 -23.34
C ARG A 152 -22.54 -9.52 -24.31
N ASP A 153 -22.69 -9.28 -25.60
CA ASP A 153 -22.14 -10.09 -26.69
C ASP A 153 -20.64 -9.82 -26.96
N LYS A 154 -20.09 -8.75 -26.37
CA LYS A 154 -18.70 -8.29 -26.57
C LYS A 154 -17.80 -8.54 -25.37
N PHE A 155 -18.31 -9.07 -24.26
CA PHE A 155 -17.43 -9.55 -23.21
C PHE A 155 -17.91 -10.85 -22.57
N LYS A 156 -16.97 -11.60 -22.01
CA LYS A 156 -17.22 -12.87 -21.30
C LYS A 156 -16.44 -12.88 -20.00
N VAL A 157 -17.02 -13.46 -18.95
CA VAL A 157 -16.36 -13.63 -17.65
C VAL A 157 -15.93 -15.08 -17.51
N TYR A 158 -14.63 -15.29 -17.33
CA TYR A 158 -13.99 -16.58 -17.14
C TYR A 158 -13.48 -16.71 -15.71
N VAL A 159 -14.02 -17.68 -14.98
CA VAL A 159 -13.56 -18.05 -13.63
C VAL A 159 -12.60 -19.22 -13.79
N LEU A 160 -11.30 -18.96 -13.55
CA LEU A 160 -10.23 -19.91 -13.79
C LEU A 160 -9.89 -20.63 -12.47
N ASP A 161 -10.32 -21.88 -12.32
CA ASP A 161 -10.31 -22.61 -11.04
C ASP A 161 -9.28 -23.74 -10.99
N ASP A 162 -8.22 -23.53 -10.20
CA ASP A 162 -7.15 -24.51 -9.97
C ASP A 162 -7.56 -25.65 -9.00
N LYS A 163 -8.72 -25.55 -8.33
CA LYS A 163 -9.19 -26.59 -7.40
C LYS A 163 -10.34 -27.43 -7.94
N LYS A 164 -10.87 -27.15 -9.13
CA LYS A 164 -11.91 -27.95 -9.80
C LYS A 164 -13.13 -28.16 -8.90
N ARG A 165 -13.62 -27.07 -8.30
CA ARG A 165 -14.70 -27.09 -7.30
C ARG A 165 -16.05 -27.20 -7.98
N ASP A 166 -16.79 -28.29 -7.72
CA ASP A 166 -18.11 -28.53 -8.32
C ASP A 166 -19.13 -27.45 -7.96
N TRP A 167 -19.12 -26.98 -6.71
CA TRP A 167 -20.00 -25.88 -6.28
C TRP A 167 -19.74 -24.60 -7.07
N LEU A 168 -18.47 -24.32 -7.40
CA LEU A 168 -18.09 -23.12 -8.13
C LEU A 168 -18.51 -23.21 -9.59
N LYS A 169 -18.42 -24.40 -10.19
CA LYS A 169 -18.96 -24.67 -11.51
C LYS A 169 -20.46 -24.39 -11.57
N ALA A 170 -21.23 -24.96 -10.63
CA ALA A 170 -22.68 -24.74 -10.54
C ALA A 170 -23.02 -23.26 -10.36
N TYR A 171 -22.29 -22.55 -9.49
CA TYR A 171 -22.47 -21.11 -9.28
C TYR A 171 -22.16 -20.29 -10.55
N CYS A 172 -21.08 -20.63 -11.28
CA CYS A 172 -20.76 -19.96 -12.53
C CYS A 172 -21.85 -20.17 -13.59
N GLU A 173 -22.37 -21.40 -13.72
CA GLU A 173 -23.46 -21.74 -14.63
C GLU A 173 -24.74 -20.98 -14.28
N GLU A 174 -25.08 -20.89 -12.98
CA GLU A 174 -26.22 -20.09 -12.49
C GLU A 174 -26.10 -18.61 -12.86
N LYS A 175 -24.92 -18.01 -12.66
CA LYS A 175 -24.68 -16.58 -12.90
C LYS A 175 -24.39 -16.24 -14.37
N GLY A 176 -24.14 -17.24 -15.23
CA GLY A 176 -23.75 -17.03 -16.62
C GLY A 176 -22.27 -16.67 -16.82
N ALA A 177 -21.40 -17.04 -15.88
CA ALA A 177 -19.95 -17.00 -16.03
C ALA A 177 -19.41 -18.34 -16.58
N ILE A 178 -18.25 -18.32 -17.22
CA ILE A 178 -17.61 -19.50 -17.81
C ILE A 178 -16.62 -20.07 -16.80
N HIS A 179 -16.91 -21.25 -16.26
CA HIS A 179 -15.96 -21.98 -15.41
C HIS A 179 -14.92 -22.70 -16.26
N VAL A 180 -13.65 -22.48 -15.95
CA VAL A 180 -12.51 -23.11 -16.63
C VAL A 180 -11.63 -23.79 -15.61
N THR A 181 -11.23 -25.02 -15.90
CA THR A 181 -10.25 -25.75 -15.12
C THR A 181 -9.10 -26.21 -16.01
N ARG A 182 -8.05 -26.77 -15.40
CA ARG A 182 -6.90 -27.34 -16.09
C ARG A 182 -6.44 -28.64 -15.44
N PRO A 183 -5.74 -29.53 -16.18
CA PRO A 183 -5.34 -30.83 -15.65
C PRO A 183 -4.37 -30.72 -14.47
N ASP A 184 -3.40 -29.83 -14.54
CA ASP A 184 -2.36 -29.59 -13.53
C ASP A 184 -2.39 -28.16 -12.96
N ASN A 185 -1.74 -27.96 -11.81
CA ASN A 185 -1.59 -26.64 -11.17
C ASN A 185 -0.18 -26.06 -11.37
N SER A 186 0.45 -26.36 -12.51
CA SER A 186 1.79 -25.86 -12.83
C SER A 186 1.80 -24.33 -12.89
N HIS A 187 2.89 -23.68 -12.49
CA HIS A 187 3.05 -22.24 -12.63
C HIS A 187 1.99 -21.35 -11.96
N ALA A 188 1.23 -21.88 -10.98
CA ALA A 188 0.25 -21.15 -10.18
C ALA A 188 -0.66 -20.25 -11.04
N LYS A 189 -0.88 -19.00 -10.62
CA LYS A 189 -1.77 -18.02 -11.29
C LYS A 189 -1.40 -17.76 -12.75
N ALA A 190 -0.11 -17.60 -13.07
CA ALA A 190 0.35 -17.39 -14.44
C ALA A 190 -0.04 -18.57 -15.36
N GLY A 191 0.19 -19.80 -14.90
CA GLY A 191 -0.21 -21.00 -15.63
C GLY A 191 -1.74 -21.09 -15.81
N ASN A 192 -2.50 -20.70 -14.78
CA ASN A 192 -3.95 -20.70 -14.82
C ASN A 192 -4.49 -19.69 -15.86
N MET A 193 -3.96 -18.46 -15.86
CA MET A 193 -4.28 -17.45 -16.87
C MET A 193 -3.87 -17.86 -18.28
N ASN A 194 -2.71 -18.51 -18.44
CA ASN A 194 -2.27 -19.05 -19.73
C ASN A 194 -3.18 -20.19 -20.24
N ASN A 195 -3.75 -21.00 -19.34
CA ASN A 195 -4.79 -21.95 -19.72
C ASN A 195 -6.06 -21.23 -20.18
N GLY A 196 -6.46 -20.17 -19.48
CA GLY A 196 -7.55 -19.28 -19.89
C GLY A 196 -7.36 -18.72 -21.31
N LEU A 197 -6.15 -18.24 -21.64
CA LEU A 197 -5.83 -17.72 -22.97
C LEU A 197 -6.06 -18.73 -24.11
N LYS A 198 -5.94 -20.03 -23.85
CA LYS A 198 -6.15 -21.11 -24.84
C LYS A 198 -7.62 -21.37 -25.15
N VAL A 199 -8.53 -21.04 -24.22
CA VAL A 199 -9.97 -21.33 -24.32
C VAL A 199 -10.82 -20.08 -24.49
N SER A 200 -10.19 -18.92 -24.63
CA SER A 200 -10.83 -17.63 -24.82
C SER A 200 -10.22 -16.89 -26.01
N SER A 201 -10.94 -15.94 -26.59
CA SER A 201 -10.58 -15.33 -27.87
C SER A 201 -10.76 -13.81 -27.92
N GLY A 202 -10.99 -13.16 -26.78
CA GLY A 202 -11.21 -11.72 -26.69
C GLY A 202 -9.97 -10.92 -27.07
N ASP A 203 -10.16 -9.79 -27.76
CA ASP A 203 -9.07 -8.90 -28.19
C ASP A 203 -8.27 -8.33 -27.00
N PHE A 204 -8.94 -8.19 -25.85
CA PHE A 204 -8.38 -7.70 -24.59
C PHE A 204 -8.72 -8.62 -23.42
N ILE A 205 -7.82 -8.69 -22.45
CA ILE A 205 -7.94 -9.51 -21.24
C ILE A 205 -7.94 -8.61 -20.01
N ALA A 206 -9.07 -8.48 -19.34
CA ALA A 206 -9.16 -7.82 -18.04
C ALA A 206 -8.89 -8.85 -16.93
N ILE A 207 -8.09 -8.50 -15.93
CA ILE A 207 -7.63 -9.43 -14.90
C ILE A 207 -8.02 -8.88 -13.54
N PHE A 208 -8.79 -9.67 -12.78
CA PHE A 208 -9.15 -9.38 -11.40
C PHE A 208 -8.87 -10.60 -10.53
N ASP A 209 -8.09 -10.42 -9.47
CA ASP A 209 -7.98 -11.44 -8.43
C ASP A 209 -9.37 -11.77 -7.85
N ALA A 210 -9.53 -12.99 -7.33
CA ALA A 210 -10.78 -13.49 -6.78
C ALA A 210 -11.43 -12.59 -5.72
N ASP A 211 -10.63 -11.76 -5.05
CA ASP A 211 -11.04 -10.81 -4.02
C ASP A 211 -11.11 -9.35 -4.49
N PHE A 212 -11.08 -9.08 -5.81
CA PHE A 212 -11.19 -7.73 -6.37
C PHE A 212 -12.43 -7.56 -7.25
N VAL A 213 -13.39 -6.79 -6.74
CA VAL A 213 -14.62 -6.45 -7.46
C VAL A 213 -14.35 -5.27 -8.41
N PRO A 214 -14.57 -5.43 -9.73
CA PRO A 214 -14.41 -4.33 -10.68
C PRO A 214 -15.61 -3.37 -10.63
N TYR A 215 -15.34 -2.09 -10.86
CA TYR A 215 -16.42 -1.09 -10.98
C TYR A 215 -17.05 -1.19 -12.36
N ARG A 216 -18.35 -0.90 -12.45
CA ARG A 216 -19.10 -1.03 -13.70
C ARG A 216 -18.47 -0.28 -14.86
N ASN A 217 -17.89 0.89 -14.59
CA ASN A 217 -17.23 1.72 -15.58
C ASN A 217 -15.78 1.31 -15.92
N PHE A 218 -15.22 0.24 -15.33
CA PHE A 218 -13.81 -0.15 -15.52
C PHE A 218 -13.40 -0.23 -17.00
N LEU A 219 -14.15 -0.98 -17.82
CA LEU A 219 -13.85 -1.15 -19.25
C LEU A 219 -14.01 0.17 -20.01
N ARG A 220 -14.99 1.00 -19.63
CA ARG A 220 -15.23 2.29 -20.26
C ARG A 220 -14.07 3.26 -20.09
N ARG A 221 -13.42 3.21 -18.93
CA ARG A 221 -12.29 4.08 -18.58
C ARG A 221 -10.95 3.56 -19.09
N THR A 222 -10.79 2.24 -19.25
CA THR A 222 -9.48 1.62 -19.56
C THR A 222 -9.30 1.22 -21.02
N LEU A 223 -10.30 0.64 -21.69
CA LEU A 223 -10.19 0.22 -23.09
C LEU A 223 -9.76 1.34 -24.05
N PRO A 224 -10.21 2.61 -23.89
CA PRO A 224 -9.90 3.66 -24.85
C PRO A 224 -8.41 3.96 -25.04
N PHE A 225 -7.56 3.66 -24.04
CA PHE A 225 -6.11 3.82 -24.15
C PHE A 225 -5.50 2.95 -25.26
N PHE A 226 -6.09 1.80 -25.57
CA PHE A 226 -5.58 0.90 -26.60
C PHE A 226 -5.82 1.38 -28.04
N THR A 227 -6.38 2.58 -28.23
CA THR A 227 -6.31 3.29 -29.52
C THR A 227 -4.86 3.58 -29.92
N ASP A 228 -3.95 3.71 -28.94
CA ASP A 228 -2.51 3.65 -29.18
C ASP A 228 -2.07 2.16 -29.28
N PRO A 229 -1.56 1.71 -30.44
CA PRO A 229 -1.15 0.33 -30.64
C PRO A 229 0.10 -0.04 -29.81
N THR A 230 0.86 0.94 -29.31
CA THR A 230 2.05 0.71 -28.49
C THR A 230 1.70 0.35 -27.04
N ILE A 231 0.46 0.56 -26.59
CA ILE A 231 0.04 0.20 -25.24
C ILE A 231 -0.29 -1.29 -25.18
N GLY A 232 0.40 -1.99 -24.29
CA GLY A 232 0.20 -3.41 -23.99
C GLY A 232 -0.66 -3.65 -22.75
N ILE A 233 -0.53 -2.79 -21.71
CA ILE A 233 -1.28 -2.91 -20.45
C ILE A 233 -1.78 -1.53 -19.99
N VAL A 234 -2.99 -1.50 -19.45
CA VAL A 234 -3.51 -0.40 -18.61
C VAL A 234 -3.76 -0.95 -17.21
N GLN A 235 -3.10 -0.37 -16.21
CA GLN A 235 -3.22 -0.69 -14.80
C GLN A 235 -4.04 0.39 -14.08
N THR A 236 -4.89 0.00 -13.15
CA THR A 236 -5.59 0.91 -12.22
C THR A 236 -5.16 0.64 -10.78
N PRO A 237 -5.31 1.60 -9.86
CA PRO A 237 -5.10 1.37 -8.44
C PRO A 237 -5.86 0.15 -7.89
N GLN A 238 -5.22 -0.59 -6.99
CA GLN A 238 -5.93 -1.51 -6.10
C GLN A 238 -6.43 -0.70 -4.91
N HIS A 239 -7.73 -0.66 -4.64
CA HIS A 239 -8.29 -0.08 -3.41
C HIS A 239 -8.81 -1.18 -2.50
N PHE A 240 -8.78 -0.97 -1.19
CA PHE A 240 -9.25 -1.96 -0.23
C PHE A 240 -10.44 -1.43 0.55
N PHE A 241 -11.44 -2.28 0.79
CA PHE A 241 -12.58 -1.90 1.63
C PHE A 241 -12.40 -2.30 3.10
N ASN A 242 -11.67 -3.39 3.36
CA ASN A 242 -11.21 -3.72 4.71
C ASN A 242 -9.94 -2.94 5.07
N LYS A 243 -9.69 -2.83 6.38
CA LYS A 243 -8.51 -2.15 6.95
C LYS A 243 -7.39 -3.16 7.16
N ASP A 244 -6.16 -2.76 6.84
CA ASP A 244 -5.01 -3.65 6.99
C ASP A 244 -4.66 -3.86 8.48
N PRO A 245 -3.99 -4.97 8.85
CA PRO A 245 -3.73 -5.31 10.24
C PRO A 245 -2.88 -4.26 10.95
N VAL A 246 -2.00 -3.55 10.24
CA VAL A 246 -1.12 -2.53 10.83
C VAL A 246 -1.91 -1.30 11.23
N GLN A 247 -2.77 -0.78 10.34
CA GLN A 247 -3.64 0.36 10.64
C GLN A 247 -4.44 0.11 11.92
N SER A 248 -5.03 -1.09 12.01
CA SER A 248 -5.92 -1.40 13.11
C SER A 248 -5.24 -1.79 14.40
N ASN A 249 -4.09 -2.47 14.35
CA ASN A 249 -3.33 -2.77 15.56
C ASN A 249 -2.82 -1.48 16.23
N LEU A 250 -2.64 -0.41 15.44
CA LEU A 250 -2.34 0.94 15.89
C LEU A 250 -3.57 1.81 16.22
N SER A 251 -4.79 1.31 15.96
CA SER A 251 -6.05 2.07 16.10
C SER A 251 -6.08 3.36 15.27
N LEU A 252 -5.62 3.26 14.02
CA LEU A 252 -5.51 4.35 13.05
C LEU A 252 -6.42 4.16 11.82
N GLU A 253 -7.39 3.24 11.87
CA GLU A 253 -8.22 2.80 10.74
C GLU A 253 -9.03 3.91 10.08
N LYS A 254 -9.33 4.97 10.85
CA LYS A 254 -10.15 6.12 10.46
C LYS A 254 -9.33 7.34 10.02
N VAL A 255 -8.02 7.35 10.30
CA VAL A 255 -7.18 8.56 10.23
C VAL A 255 -5.90 8.38 9.44
N TRP A 256 -5.51 7.13 9.18
CA TRP A 256 -4.33 6.75 8.41
C TRP A 256 -4.74 5.86 7.22
N PRO A 257 -4.30 6.14 5.98
CA PRO A 257 -4.58 5.32 4.80
C PRO A 257 -3.73 4.04 4.69
N ASP A 258 -4.20 2.97 4.06
CA ASP A 258 -3.41 1.72 3.98
C ASP A 258 -2.01 1.97 3.38
N GLU A 259 -1.02 1.19 3.83
CA GLU A 259 0.38 1.43 3.48
C GLU A 259 0.65 1.44 1.97
N GLN A 260 -0.21 0.81 1.18
CA GLN A 260 -0.07 0.75 -0.27
C GLN A 260 -0.57 2.02 -0.99
N ARG A 261 -1.31 2.93 -0.31
CA ARG A 261 -1.78 4.19 -0.93
C ARG A 261 -0.63 5.06 -1.41
N LEU A 262 0.51 5.10 -0.72
CA LEU A 262 1.67 5.85 -1.20
C LEU A 262 2.11 5.36 -2.58
N PHE A 263 2.12 4.04 -2.77
CA PHE A 263 2.47 3.45 -4.05
C PHE A 263 1.39 3.74 -5.11
N PHE A 264 0.14 3.37 -4.87
CA PHE A 264 -0.91 3.45 -5.87
C PHE A 264 -1.35 4.89 -6.18
N ASP A 265 -1.45 5.76 -5.18
CA ASP A 265 -1.99 7.11 -5.40
C ASP A 265 -0.92 8.07 -5.95
N GLU A 266 0.35 7.87 -5.63
CA GLU A 266 1.42 8.83 -5.93
C GLU A 266 2.56 8.24 -6.76
N MET A 267 3.16 7.13 -6.32
CA MET A 267 4.35 6.58 -7.00
C MET A 267 4.01 5.97 -8.36
N ALA A 268 2.92 5.23 -8.50
CA ALA A 268 2.56 4.56 -9.74
C ALA A 268 2.25 5.54 -10.88
N ALA A 269 1.54 6.64 -10.58
CA ALA A 269 1.33 7.75 -11.50
C ALA A 269 2.66 8.46 -11.84
N SER A 270 3.55 8.61 -10.85
CA SER A 270 4.89 9.18 -11.07
C SER A 270 5.77 8.30 -11.97
N ARG A 271 5.71 6.97 -11.80
CA ARG A 271 6.38 6.00 -12.68
C ARG A 271 5.81 6.00 -14.09
N ASP A 272 4.50 6.19 -14.23
CA ASP A 272 3.84 6.27 -15.53
C ASP A 272 4.28 7.50 -16.34
N ALA A 273 4.54 8.63 -15.67
CA ALA A 273 5.10 9.82 -16.32
C ALA A 273 6.49 9.58 -16.95
N TRP A 274 7.14 8.48 -16.56
CA TRP A 274 8.43 8.01 -17.04
C TRP A 274 8.36 6.74 -17.91
N ASP A 275 7.16 6.29 -18.29
CA ASP A 275 6.93 5.03 -19.03
C ASP A 275 7.53 3.78 -18.31
N VAL A 276 7.58 3.78 -16.97
CA VAL A 276 8.12 2.69 -16.13
C VAL A 276 7.14 2.23 -15.04
N SER A 277 5.85 2.52 -15.22
CA SER A 277 4.80 1.91 -14.41
C SER A 277 4.67 0.41 -14.74
N PHE A 278 4.15 -0.38 -13.82
CA PHE A 278 4.08 -1.82 -13.98
C PHE A 278 2.74 -2.39 -13.54
N CYS A 279 2.40 -3.54 -14.10
CA CYS A 279 1.22 -4.31 -13.72
C CYS A 279 1.38 -4.89 -12.32
N CYS A 280 0.32 -4.84 -11.51
CA CYS A 280 0.27 -5.33 -10.14
C CYS A 280 -0.58 -6.60 -10.00
N GLY A 281 -0.75 -7.35 -11.10
CA GLY A 281 -1.36 -8.68 -11.13
C GLY A 281 -2.88 -8.71 -11.11
N SER A 282 -3.52 -7.62 -10.72
CA SER A 282 -4.98 -7.45 -10.71
C SER A 282 -5.33 -6.01 -11.08
N CYS A 283 -6.60 -5.73 -11.33
CA CYS A 283 -7.11 -4.40 -11.67
C CYS A 283 -6.42 -3.83 -12.92
N SER A 284 -6.25 -4.69 -13.91
CA SER A 284 -5.57 -4.35 -15.15
C SER A 284 -6.26 -4.94 -16.36
N ILE A 285 -5.99 -4.36 -17.51
CA ILE A 285 -6.40 -4.89 -18.80
C ILE A 285 -5.19 -4.94 -19.72
N ALA A 286 -5.05 -6.03 -20.47
CA ALA A 286 -3.95 -6.29 -21.38
C ALA A 286 -4.46 -6.52 -22.80
N ARG A 287 -3.69 -6.07 -23.80
CA ARG A 287 -3.93 -6.38 -25.20
C ARG A 287 -3.52 -7.84 -25.47
N ARG A 288 -4.43 -8.68 -25.97
CA ARG A 288 -4.12 -10.09 -26.27
C ARG A 288 -2.94 -10.22 -27.23
N ALA A 289 -2.94 -9.48 -28.33
CA ALA A 289 -1.84 -9.52 -29.29
C ALA A 289 -0.47 -9.21 -28.65
N ALA A 290 -0.41 -8.35 -27.63
CA ALA A 290 0.83 -8.07 -26.90
C ALA A 290 1.23 -9.24 -25.99
N LEU A 291 0.25 -9.90 -25.35
CA LEU A 291 0.47 -11.13 -24.58
C LEU A 291 0.99 -12.26 -25.48
N ASP A 292 0.41 -12.45 -26.67
CA ASP A 292 0.83 -13.48 -27.61
C ASP A 292 2.29 -13.28 -28.06
N VAL A 293 2.70 -12.03 -28.32
CA VAL A 293 4.08 -11.67 -28.69
C VAL A 293 5.11 -12.00 -27.61
N ILE A 294 4.73 -11.95 -26.33
CA ILE A 294 5.60 -12.31 -25.21
C ILE A 294 5.48 -13.80 -24.81
N GLY A 295 4.60 -14.56 -25.47
CA GLY A 295 4.37 -15.99 -25.18
C GLY A 295 3.37 -16.26 -24.05
N GLY A 296 2.46 -15.33 -23.78
CA GLY A 296 1.51 -15.38 -22.66
C GLY A 296 2.05 -14.73 -21.39
N PHE A 297 1.45 -15.02 -20.24
CA PHE A 297 1.90 -14.56 -18.93
C PHE A 297 3.18 -15.32 -18.52
N PRO A 298 4.31 -14.63 -18.30
CA PRO A 298 5.56 -15.27 -17.86
C PRO A 298 5.43 -15.90 -16.47
N HIS A 299 6.11 -17.02 -16.23
CA HIS A 299 5.99 -17.78 -14.98
C HIS A 299 7.32 -18.08 -14.26
N ASP A 300 8.42 -17.47 -14.71
CA ASP A 300 9.76 -17.73 -14.14
C ASP A 300 10.00 -17.00 -12.81
N SER A 301 9.14 -16.03 -12.47
CA SER A 301 9.11 -15.34 -11.19
C SER A 301 7.81 -15.64 -10.46
N ILE A 302 7.86 -15.57 -9.12
CA ILE A 302 6.65 -15.61 -8.27
C ILE A 302 5.79 -14.35 -8.44
N THR A 303 6.35 -13.26 -8.97
CA THR A 303 5.63 -12.04 -9.37
C THR A 303 5.50 -12.01 -10.89
N GLU A 304 4.53 -12.74 -11.43
CA GLU A 304 4.29 -12.88 -12.88
C GLU A 304 3.93 -11.54 -13.52
N ASP A 305 3.31 -10.65 -12.76
CA ASP A 305 2.81 -9.34 -13.15
C ASP A 305 3.92 -8.34 -13.50
N LEU A 306 4.91 -8.21 -12.62
CA LEU A 306 6.11 -7.42 -12.88
C LEU A 306 6.89 -8.01 -14.06
N LEU A 307 6.97 -9.34 -14.16
CA LEU A 307 7.67 -10.00 -15.25
C LEU A 307 6.94 -9.83 -16.59
N THR A 308 5.60 -9.84 -16.59
CA THR A 308 4.77 -9.52 -17.76
C THR A 308 5.08 -8.11 -18.25
N THR A 309 5.15 -7.15 -17.33
CA THR A 309 5.53 -5.76 -17.66
C THR A 309 6.89 -5.71 -18.34
N LEU A 310 7.92 -6.31 -17.72
CA LEU A 310 9.27 -6.31 -18.26
C LEU A 310 9.34 -7.01 -19.62
N ALA A 311 8.63 -8.13 -19.80
CA ALA A 311 8.54 -8.83 -21.08
C ALA A 311 7.91 -7.95 -22.17
N MET A 312 6.83 -7.21 -21.85
CA MET A 312 6.21 -6.26 -22.76
C MET A 312 7.13 -5.09 -23.13
N LEU A 313 7.81 -4.49 -22.14
CA LEU A 313 8.79 -3.43 -22.38
C LEU A 313 9.94 -3.90 -23.27
N ASN A 314 10.43 -5.14 -23.07
CA ASN A 314 11.46 -5.75 -23.94
C ASN A 314 11.01 -5.90 -25.41
N LYS A 315 9.70 -5.88 -25.67
CA LYS A 315 9.11 -5.93 -27.03
C LYS A 315 8.67 -4.56 -27.53
N GLY A 316 8.99 -3.49 -26.81
CA GLY A 316 8.67 -2.10 -27.19
C GLY A 316 7.24 -1.66 -26.86
N TYR A 317 6.44 -2.50 -26.19
CA TYR A 317 5.14 -2.07 -25.67
C TYR A 317 5.32 -1.16 -24.46
N LYS A 318 4.29 -0.37 -24.18
CA LYS A 318 4.18 0.53 -23.03
C LYS A 318 3.09 0.06 -22.08
N THR A 319 3.26 0.42 -20.82
CA THR A 319 2.23 0.30 -19.78
C THR A 319 1.66 1.68 -19.49
N ARG A 320 0.37 1.74 -19.13
CA ARG A 320 -0.27 2.97 -18.66
C ARG A 320 -0.86 2.76 -17.28
N TYR A 321 -0.77 3.79 -16.46
CA TYR A 321 -1.43 3.85 -15.16
C TYR A 321 -2.56 4.87 -15.19
N LEU A 322 -3.80 4.41 -15.00
CA LEU A 322 -4.95 5.28 -14.81
C LEU A 322 -5.28 5.33 -13.31
N ASN A 323 -4.93 6.44 -12.67
CA ASN A 323 -5.09 6.62 -11.23
C ASN A 323 -6.54 6.94 -10.82
N GLU A 324 -7.46 6.07 -11.20
CA GLU A 324 -8.88 6.13 -10.85
C GLU A 324 -9.29 4.88 -10.09
N ARG A 325 -10.15 5.06 -9.09
CA ARG A 325 -10.76 3.94 -8.37
C ARG A 325 -11.76 3.24 -9.28
N LEU A 326 -11.33 2.14 -9.88
CA LEU A 326 -12.14 1.34 -10.81
C LEU A 326 -12.29 -0.12 -10.37
N SER A 327 -11.87 -0.42 -9.14
CA SER A 327 -11.99 -1.74 -8.51
C SER A 327 -11.75 -1.59 -7.01
N MET A 328 -12.22 -2.57 -6.23
CA MET A 328 -11.94 -2.65 -4.80
C MET A 328 -11.86 -4.10 -4.34
N GLY A 329 -10.98 -4.38 -3.37
CA GLY A 329 -10.75 -5.73 -2.89
C GLY A 329 -10.36 -5.85 -1.43
N LEU A 330 -9.80 -7.01 -1.07
CA LEU A 330 -9.38 -7.33 0.30
C LEU A 330 -7.88 -7.11 0.52
N ALA A 331 -7.54 -6.22 1.45
CA ALA A 331 -6.22 -6.14 2.05
C ALA A 331 -5.94 -7.42 2.85
N ALA A 332 -4.67 -7.64 3.24
CA ALA A 332 -4.34 -8.72 4.17
C ALA A 332 -5.20 -8.57 5.44
N GLU A 333 -5.80 -9.68 5.89
CA GLU A 333 -6.74 -9.66 7.02
C GLU A 333 -6.03 -9.82 8.38
N ASN A 334 -4.82 -10.39 8.37
CA ASN A 334 -4.00 -10.59 9.55
C ASN A 334 -2.49 -10.46 9.27
N LEU A 335 -1.68 -10.36 10.32
CA LEU A 335 -0.22 -10.21 10.24
C LEU A 335 0.46 -11.38 9.51
N LYS A 336 -0.06 -12.60 9.64
CA LYS A 336 0.46 -13.76 8.92
C LYS A 336 0.29 -13.58 7.40
N GLY A 337 -0.91 -13.21 6.94
CA GLY A 337 -1.19 -12.89 5.55
C GLY A 337 -0.34 -11.73 5.03
N TYR A 338 -0.21 -10.68 5.85
CA TYR A 338 0.62 -9.50 5.57
C TYR A 338 2.07 -9.85 5.25
N PHE A 339 2.71 -10.71 6.06
CA PHE A 339 4.10 -11.12 5.86
C PHE A 339 4.28 -12.11 4.72
N VAL A 340 3.33 -13.04 4.52
CA VAL A 340 3.41 -13.98 3.39
C VAL A 340 3.31 -13.22 2.05
N GLN A 341 2.42 -12.22 1.97
CA GLN A 341 2.26 -11.39 0.78
C GLN A 341 3.52 -10.57 0.47
N ARG A 342 4.05 -9.82 1.45
CA ARG A 342 5.29 -9.05 1.27
C ARG A 342 6.50 -9.93 1.00
N GLY A 343 6.57 -11.09 1.65
CA GLY A 343 7.60 -12.10 1.41
C GLY A 343 7.66 -12.54 -0.05
N ARG A 344 6.50 -12.77 -0.68
CA ARG A 344 6.39 -13.10 -2.10
C ARG A 344 6.80 -11.94 -3.01
N TRP A 345 6.31 -10.73 -2.73
CA TRP A 345 6.65 -9.54 -3.51
C TRP A 345 8.14 -9.23 -3.47
N CYS A 346 8.75 -9.27 -2.28
CA CYS A 346 10.19 -9.08 -2.11
C CYS A 346 11.00 -10.12 -2.87
N ARG A 347 10.63 -11.40 -2.74
CA ARG A 347 11.34 -12.50 -3.42
C ARG A 347 11.19 -12.40 -4.93
N GLY A 348 9.98 -12.19 -5.44
CA GLY A 348 9.70 -12.08 -6.88
C GLY A 348 10.35 -10.85 -7.50
N GLY A 349 10.33 -9.71 -6.80
CA GLY A 349 11.05 -8.49 -7.20
C GLY A 349 12.56 -8.75 -7.33
N ILE A 350 13.18 -9.40 -6.33
CA ILE A 350 14.60 -9.75 -6.38
C ILE A 350 14.88 -10.80 -7.46
N GLN A 351 14.02 -11.80 -7.65
CA GLN A 351 14.17 -12.81 -8.72
C GLN A 351 14.33 -12.16 -10.10
N THR A 352 13.64 -11.03 -10.36
CA THR A 352 13.68 -10.39 -11.69
C THR A 352 15.09 -10.06 -12.16
N ILE A 353 16.02 -9.67 -11.28
CA ILE A 353 17.39 -9.32 -11.69
C ILE A 353 18.16 -10.52 -12.26
N TYR A 354 17.71 -11.74 -11.97
CA TYR A 354 18.31 -12.99 -12.43
C TYR A 354 17.69 -13.52 -13.73
N LEU A 355 16.54 -13.01 -14.17
CA LEU A 355 15.78 -13.56 -15.29
C LEU A 355 16.16 -12.94 -16.63
N HIS A 356 15.95 -13.67 -17.72
CA HIS A 356 16.24 -13.19 -19.08
C HIS A 356 15.47 -11.91 -19.42
N ASN A 357 14.19 -11.81 -19.06
CA ASN A 357 13.39 -10.62 -19.26
C ASN A 357 13.60 -9.55 -18.17
N GLY A 358 14.51 -9.79 -17.22
CA GLY A 358 14.80 -8.92 -16.08
C GLY A 358 15.47 -7.58 -16.41
N PRO A 359 15.59 -6.65 -15.46
CA PRO A 359 16.25 -5.36 -15.67
C PRO A 359 17.73 -5.50 -16.09
N LEU A 360 18.45 -6.52 -15.60
CA LEU A 360 19.88 -6.68 -15.92
C LEU A 360 20.14 -7.42 -17.24
N ARG A 361 19.23 -8.31 -17.68
CA ARG A 361 19.44 -9.20 -18.83
C ARG A 361 18.45 -9.01 -19.98
N GLY A 362 17.38 -8.24 -19.76
CA GLY A 362 16.33 -7.97 -20.76
C GLY A 362 16.92 -7.44 -22.06
N PRO A 363 16.60 -8.02 -23.23
CA PRO A 363 17.25 -7.63 -24.48
C PRO A 363 16.79 -6.27 -25.03
N GLY A 364 15.60 -5.79 -24.67
CA GLY A 364 14.97 -4.60 -25.25
C GLY A 364 14.84 -3.40 -24.31
N LEU A 365 15.24 -3.53 -23.04
CA LEU A 365 15.17 -2.41 -22.08
C LEU A 365 16.27 -1.38 -22.32
N ASN A 366 15.89 -0.10 -22.35
CA ASN A 366 16.86 1.00 -22.34
C ASN A 366 17.50 1.18 -20.94
N LEU A 367 18.65 1.86 -20.86
CA LEU A 367 19.40 2.01 -19.61
C LEU A 367 18.55 2.61 -18.47
N PHE A 368 17.71 3.59 -18.78
CA PHE A 368 16.84 4.22 -17.78
C PHE A 368 15.81 3.24 -17.21
N GLN A 369 15.13 2.47 -18.07
CA GLN A 369 14.20 1.42 -17.66
C GLN A 369 14.92 0.37 -16.80
N ARG A 370 16.11 -0.08 -17.20
CA ARG A 370 16.89 -1.07 -16.43
C ARG A 370 17.12 -0.60 -14.99
N VAL A 371 17.56 0.65 -14.83
CA VAL A 371 17.82 1.25 -13.52
C VAL A 371 16.52 1.42 -12.72
N MET A 372 15.45 1.90 -13.33
CA MET A 372 14.15 2.12 -12.66
C MET A 372 13.48 0.83 -12.19
N PHE A 373 13.78 -0.31 -12.82
CA PHE A 373 13.25 -1.63 -12.47
C PHE A 373 14.18 -2.46 -11.57
N LEU A 374 15.33 -1.91 -11.14
CA LEU A 374 16.10 -2.55 -10.07
C LEU A 374 15.26 -2.58 -8.78
N PRO A 375 15.19 -3.72 -8.08
CA PRO A 375 14.44 -3.85 -6.83
C PRO A 375 15.22 -3.23 -5.65
N LEU A 376 15.77 -2.04 -5.84
CA LEU A 376 16.68 -1.39 -4.89
C LEU A 376 15.99 -1.10 -3.55
N SER A 377 14.72 -0.72 -3.58
CA SER A 377 13.91 -0.54 -2.37
C SER A 377 13.85 -1.81 -1.52
N TRP A 378 13.60 -2.97 -2.13
CA TRP A 378 13.63 -4.26 -1.44
C TRP A 378 15.00 -4.58 -0.85
N LEU A 379 16.07 -4.33 -1.61
CA LEU A 379 17.45 -4.64 -1.22
C LEU A 379 17.94 -3.72 -0.08
N MET A 380 17.55 -2.45 -0.08
CA MET A 380 18.12 -1.43 0.80
C MET A 380 17.23 -1.08 1.97
N GLN A 381 15.90 -0.94 1.80
CA GLN A 381 15.07 -0.33 2.85
C GLN A 381 15.12 -1.07 4.19
N TYR A 382 15.13 -2.41 4.18
CA TYR A 382 15.19 -3.22 5.40
C TYR A 382 16.60 -3.28 5.98
N THR A 383 17.61 -3.34 5.10
CA THR A 383 19.02 -3.30 5.49
C THR A 383 19.36 -1.98 6.17
N THR A 384 18.99 -0.86 5.56
CA THR A 384 19.19 0.49 6.10
C THR A 384 18.47 0.66 7.44
N ARG A 385 17.21 0.22 7.55
CA ARG A 385 16.47 0.29 8.82
C ARG A 385 17.11 -0.52 9.93
N PHE A 386 17.57 -1.73 9.62
CA PHE A 386 18.29 -2.54 10.59
C PHE A 386 19.59 -1.86 11.04
N VAL A 387 20.37 -1.32 10.10
CA VAL A 387 21.63 -0.61 10.42
C VAL A 387 21.38 0.65 11.25
N ILE A 388 20.28 1.39 11.01
CA ILE A 388 19.89 2.53 11.87
C ILE A 388 19.67 2.10 13.32
N LEU A 389 19.17 0.89 13.58
CA LEU A 389 19.06 0.34 14.94
C LEU A 389 20.42 -0.06 15.52
N VAL A 390 21.25 -0.70 14.70
CA VAL A 390 22.56 -1.23 15.09
C VAL A 390 23.55 -0.11 15.41
N VAL A 391 23.51 1.02 14.69
CA VAL A 391 24.51 2.09 14.79
C VAL A 391 24.64 2.67 16.20
N PRO A 392 23.57 3.16 16.85
CA PRO A 392 23.67 3.64 18.22
C PRO A 392 24.07 2.53 19.20
N ALA A 393 23.62 1.29 18.99
CA ALA A 393 23.97 0.17 19.85
C ALA A 393 25.49 -0.13 19.79
N VAL A 394 26.08 -0.24 18.60
CA VAL A 394 27.54 -0.47 18.45
C VAL A 394 28.31 0.64 19.14
N TYR A 395 27.92 1.90 18.93
CA TYR A 395 28.56 3.02 19.59
C TYR A 395 28.46 2.94 21.13
N LEU A 396 27.28 2.68 21.69
CA LEU A 396 27.06 2.61 23.14
C LEU A 396 27.84 1.47 23.81
N TRP A 397 28.02 0.35 23.12
CA TRP A 397 28.67 -0.84 23.69
C TRP A 397 30.17 -0.91 23.43
N THR A 398 30.67 -0.27 22.37
CA THR A 398 32.09 -0.39 21.95
C THR A 398 32.83 0.94 21.88
N GLY A 399 32.14 2.08 21.92
CA GLY A 399 32.71 3.40 21.64
C GLY A 399 33.01 3.65 20.16
N ALA A 400 32.82 2.66 19.27
CA ALA A 400 33.09 2.82 17.84
C ALA A 400 32.02 3.67 17.16
N ALA A 401 32.38 4.90 16.79
CA ALA A 401 31.53 5.79 16.00
C ALA A 401 31.47 5.31 14.53
N PRO A 402 30.34 5.52 13.82
CA PRO A 402 30.23 5.20 12.40
C PRO A 402 30.98 6.21 11.49
N LEU A 403 31.52 7.28 12.08
CA LEU A 403 32.13 8.44 11.42
C LEU A 403 33.48 8.71 12.08
N TYR A 404 34.53 8.95 11.27
CA TYR A 404 35.84 9.34 11.77
C TYR A 404 35.96 10.87 11.93
N PHE A 405 36.73 11.35 12.91
CA PHE A 405 37.04 12.78 13.15
C PHE A 405 35.85 13.74 13.02
N THR A 406 34.71 13.39 13.63
CA THR A 406 33.48 14.18 13.48
C THR A 406 32.92 14.57 14.84
N GLY A 407 32.64 15.87 15.04
CA GLY A 407 31.93 16.37 16.21
C GLY A 407 30.41 16.40 16.03
N SER A 408 29.66 16.58 17.12
CA SER A 408 28.20 16.72 17.07
C SER A 408 27.74 17.88 16.18
N GLN A 409 28.51 18.97 16.12
CA GLN A 409 28.20 20.15 15.30
C GLN A 409 28.28 19.84 13.80
N ASP A 410 29.23 19.02 13.36
CA ASP A 410 29.36 18.62 11.95
C ASP A 410 28.16 17.77 11.52
N ILE A 411 27.74 16.84 12.39
CA ILE A 411 26.55 16.01 12.11
C ILE A 411 25.31 16.90 11.98
N VAL A 412 25.13 17.88 12.86
CA VAL A 412 24.03 18.86 12.74
C VAL A 412 24.13 19.67 11.44
N TYR A 413 25.34 20.09 11.04
CA TYR A 413 25.54 20.91 9.85
C TYR A 413 25.38 20.16 8.52
N TYR A 414 25.66 18.86 8.49
CA TYR A 414 25.60 18.06 7.27
C TYR A 414 24.40 17.12 7.21
N GLN A 415 24.04 16.43 8.29
CA GLN A 415 22.98 15.40 8.29
C GLN A 415 21.58 15.99 8.45
N LEU A 416 21.39 16.92 9.41
CA LEU A 416 20.07 17.49 9.71
C LEU A 416 19.40 18.16 8.49
N PRO A 417 20.12 18.92 7.64
CA PRO A 417 19.53 19.50 6.43
C PRO A 417 18.95 18.46 5.47
N VAL A 418 19.59 17.28 5.34
CA VAL A 418 19.10 16.19 4.47
C VAL A 418 17.77 15.65 5.01
N LEU A 419 17.69 15.40 6.32
CA LEU A 419 16.47 14.92 6.97
C LEU A 419 15.34 15.94 6.83
N THR A 420 15.64 17.22 7.09
CA THR A 420 14.68 18.31 6.93
C THR A 420 14.22 18.44 5.48
N ALA A 421 15.13 18.41 4.50
CA ALA A 421 14.82 18.50 3.08
C ALA A 421 13.91 17.34 2.65
N TYR A 422 14.25 16.11 3.05
CA TYR A 422 13.47 14.92 2.74
C TYR A 422 12.07 14.96 3.36
N PHE A 423 11.95 15.28 4.65
CA PHE A 423 10.65 15.31 5.33
C PHE A 423 9.74 16.44 4.83
N LEU A 424 10.29 17.62 4.54
CA LEU A 424 9.51 18.71 3.94
C LEU A 424 9.05 18.33 2.52
N LEU A 425 9.89 17.67 1.74
CA LEU A 425 9.52 17.15 0.42
C LEU A 425 8.41 16.10 0.52
N MET A 426 8.52 15.11 1.42
CA MET A 426 7.45 14.11 1.62
C MET A 426 6.15 14.76 2.06
N GLY A 427 6.21 15.74 2.98
CA GLY A 427 5.04 16.48 3.43
C GLY A 427 4.35 17.25 2.31
N TRP A 428 5.10 17.75 1.33
CA TRP A 428 4.56 18.47 0.18
C TRP A 428 4.08 17.56 -0.96
N LEU A 429 4.84 16.50 -1.28
CA LEU A 429 4.47 15.54 -2.32
C LEU A 429 3.26 14.72 -1.90
N THR A 430 3.26 14.20 -0.68
CA THR A 430 2.32 13.18 -0.21
C THR A 430 1.68 13.57 1.13
N PRO A 431 0.95 14.70 1.19
CA PRO A 431 0.49 15.33 2.44
C PRO A 431 -0.42 14.44 3.29
N THR A 432 -1.12 13.50 2.64
CA THR A 432 -2.13 12.64 3.27
C THR A 432 -1.74 11.17 3.26
N ARG A 433 -0.48 10.82 2.94
CA ARG A 433 -0.04 9.42 2.78
C ARG A 433 1.21 9.03 3.57
N TYR A 434 1.93 10.01 4.12
CA TYR A 434 3.18 9.75 4.84
C TYR A 434 3.22 10.45 6.20
N LEU A 435 3.44 9.65 7.24
CA LEU A 435 3.67 10.13 8.61
C LEU A 435 5.02 9.58 9.09
N PRO A 436 6.06 10.41 9.26
CA PRO A 436 7.43 9.95 9.44
C PRO A 436 7.62 8.91 10.56
N LEU A 437 7.09 9.20 11.77
CA LEU A 437 7.30 8.35 12.94
C LEU A 437 6.68 6.97 12.77
N VAL A 438 5.39 6.93 12.42
CA VAL A 438 4.68 5.66 12.31
C VAL A 438 5.09 4.92 11.03
N SER A 439 5.38 5.60 9.91
CA SER A 439 5.88 4.93 8.70
C SER A 439 7.23 4.28 8.98
N SER A 440 8.06 4.92 9.81
CA SER A 440 9.31 4.33 10.32
C SER A 440 9.03 3.13 11.22
N ALA A 441 8.04 3.21 12.12
CA ALA A 441 7.65 2.09 12.99
C ALA A 441 7.13 0.88 12.20
N VAL A 442 6.29 1.09 11.19
CA VAL A 442 5.79 0.03 10.30
C VAL A 442 6.93 -0.62 9.51
N GLY A 443 7.83 0.19 8.94
CA GLY A 443 9.02 -0.30 8.24
C GLY A 443 9.97 -1.09 9.14
N THR A 444 10.19 -0.61 10.37
CA THR A 444 11.03 -1.29 11.38
C THR A 444 10.41 -2.59 11.86
N PHE A 445 9.10 -2.60 12.14
CA PHE A 445 8.33 -3.82 12.44
C PHE A 445 8.53 -4.87 11.34
N ALA A 446 8.39 -4.47 10.07
CA ALA A 446 8.55 -5.39 8.95
C ALA A 446 9.98 -5.89 8.76
N THR A 447 11.00 -5.12 9.18
CA THR A 447 12.41 -5.41 8.95
C THR A 447 12.84 -6.77 9.52
N PHE A 448 12.37 -7.13 10.73
CA PHE A 448 12.77 -8.39 11.37
C PHE A 448 12.35 -9.65 10.61
N ARG A 449 11.22 -9.60 9.90
CA ARG A 449 10.73 -10.71 9.07
C ARG A 449 11.24 -10.63 7.64
N MET A 450 11.41 -9.42 7.11
CA MET A 450 11.71 -9.20 5.70
C MET A 450 13.20 -9.22 5.37
N LEU A 451 14.08 -8.80 6.27
CA LEU A 451 15.52 -8.82 6.03
C LEU A 451 16.05 -10.25 5.72
N PRO A 452 15.65 -11.32 6.46
CA PRO A 452 16.00 -12.69 6.09
C PRO A 452 15.47 -13.11 4.71
N VAL A 453 14.30 -12.60 4.31
CA VAL A 453 13.73 -12.85 2.97
C VAL A 453 14.60 -12.18 1.90
N VAL A 454 15.05 -10.94 2.12
CA VAL A 454 15.97 -10.25 1.21
C VAL A 454 17.26 -11.04 1.04
N VAL A 455 17.95 -11.36 2.14
CA VAL A 455 19.22 -12.09 2.12
C VAL A 455 19.07 -13.45 1.43
N SER A 456 18.04 -14.22 1.80
CA SER A 456 17.81 -15.52 1.18
C SER A 456 17.44 -15.43 -0.31
N SER A 457 16.76 -14.37 -0.74
CA SER A 457 16.39 -14.17 -2.15
C SER A 457 17.56 -13.70 -2.99
N VAL A 458 18.52 -12.96 -2.42
CA VAL A 458 19.77 -12.60 -3.11
C VAL A 458 20.64 -13.84 -3.30
N ILE A 459 20.81 -14.68 -2.28
CA ILE A 459 21.69 -15.85 -2.33
C ILE A 459 21.05 -17.02 -3.10
N LYS A 460 19.79 -17.34 -2.81
CA LYS A 460 19.04 -18.45 -3.40
C LYS A 460 17.65 -17.98 -3.87
N PRO A 461 17.59 -17.26 -5.01
CA PRO A 461 16.35 -16.68 -5.52
C PRO A 461 15.29 -17.73 -5.85
N PHE A 462 15.67 -18.91 -6.34
CA PHE A 462 14.76 -19.93 -6.87
C PHE A 462 14.66 -21.18 -5.95
N GLY A 463 13.62 -22.00 -6.19
CA GLY A 463 13.43 -23.28 -5.50
C GLY A 463 12.82 -23.21 -4.10
N VAL A 464 12.27 -22.05 -3.70
CA VAL A 464 11.49 -21.93 -2.47
C VAL A 464 10.01 -22.16 -2.76
N PRO A 465 9.31 -23.04 -2.01
CA PRO A 465 7.91 -23.35 -2.27
C PRO A 465 7.00 -22.11 -2.19
N PHE A 466 6.06 -22.03 -3.14
CA PHE A 466 5.02 -21.00 -3.14
C PHE A 466 4.03 -21.25 -2.01
N ARG A 467 3.76 -20.23 -1.17
CA ARG A 467 2.77 -20.28 -0.09
C ARG A 467 1.60 -19.36 -0.42
N VAL A 468 0.41 -19.92 -0.60
CA VAL A 468 -0.84 -19.20 -0.92
C VAL A 468 -1.19 -18.23 0.22
N THR A 469 -1.79 -17.07 -0.12
CA THR A 469 -2.28 -16.13 0.90
C THR A 469 -3.58 -16.68 1.46
N PRO A 470 -3.76 -16.80 2.78
CA PRO A 470 -5.09 -16.98 3.33
C PRO A 470 -5.97 -15.77 2.94
N LYS A 471 -7.18 -16.03 2.44
CA LYS A 471 -8.18 -15.03 2.04
C LYS A 471 -9.56 -15.48 2.51
N GLY A 472 -10.35 -14.54 3.04
CA GLY A 472 -11.74 -14.77 3.43
C GLY A 472 -11.95 -15.51 4.74
N SER A 473 -10.97 -15.47 5.67
CA SER A 473 -11.11 -16.11 6.99
C SER A 473 -11.28 -15.12 8.13
N GLY A 474 -11.21 -13.82 7.85
CA GLY A 474 -11.11 -12.76 8.84
C GLY A 474 -9.90 -12.92 9.77
N ASN A 475 -9.95 -12.18 10.87
CA ASN A 475 -9.14 -12.47 12.04
C ASN A 475 -10.06 -12.74 13.24
N GLU A 476 -10.55 -13.97 13.38
CA GLU A 476 -11.56 -14.31 14.41
C GLU A 476 -11.01 -14.28 15.83
N GLU A 477 -9.69 -14.46 16.02
CA GLU A 477 -9.04 -14.53 17.33
C GLU A 477 -8.01 -13.41 17.54
N ASN A 478 -7.76 -13.08 18.80
CA ASN A 478 -6.60 -12.25 19.14
C ASN A 478 -5.32 -13.04 18.89
N ALA A 479 -4.36 -12.44 18.20
CA ALA A 479 -3.08 -13.08 17.92
C ALA A 479 -1.92 -12.21 18.42
N PHE A 480 -0.80 -12.87 18.75
CA PHE A 480 0.41 -12.21 19.21
C PHE A 480 1.61 -12.66 18.39
N ASP A 481 2.24 -11.72 17.68
CA ASP A 481 3.49 -11.98 16.94
C ASP A 481 4.69 -11.95 17.89
N ALA A 482 4.88 -13.05 18.63
CA ALA A 482 5.92 -13.21 19.62
C ALA A 482 7.33 -13.01 19.04
N TYR A 483 7.63 -13.56 17.86
CA TYR A 483 8.95 -13.47 17.26
C TYR A 483 9.36 -12.00 17.00
N THR A 484 8.47 -11.25 16.37
CA THR A 484 8.74 -9.85 16.03
C THR A 484 8.77 -9.01 17.32
N PHE A 485 7.88 -9.27 18.27
CA PHE A 485 7.88 -8.61 19.57
C PHE A 485 9.18 -8.82 20.36
N PHE A 486 9.65 -10.07 20.50
CA PHE A 486 10.89 -10.33 21.24
C PHE A 486 12.13 -9.80 20.51
N SER A 487 12.12 -9.76 19.18
CA SER A 487 13.17 -9.08 18.41
C SER A 487 13.20 -7.58 18.70
N ILE A 488 12.03 -6.93 18.74
CA ILE A 488 11.89 -5.52 19.11
C ILE A 488 12.35 -5.29 20.55
N ALA A 489 11.86 -6.10 21.50
CA ALA A 489 12.21 -5.99 22.92
C ALA A 489 13.71 -6.16 23.16
N PHE A 490 14.36 -7.09 22.44
CA PHE A 490 15.81 -7.25 22.47
C PHE A 490 16.53 -5.96 22.07
N TRP A 491 16.16 -5.32 20.94
CA TRP A 491 16.79 -4.08 20.50
C TRP A 491 16.51 -2.88 21.42
N ILE A 492 15.31 -2.81 22.01
CA ILE A 492 15.01 -1.84 23.07
C ILE A 492 15.95 -2.07 24.25
N ALA A 493 16.08 -3.30 24.74
CA ALA A 493 16.91 -3.64 25.90
C ALA A 493 18.39 -3.34 25.64
N VAL A 494 18.93 -3.76 24.49
CA VAL A 494 20.33 -3.49 24.10
C VAL A 494 20.62 -2.00 24.05
N THR A 495 19.72 -1.21 23.46
CA THR A 495 19.91 0.24 23.33
C THR A 495 19.74 0.95 24.67
N ALA A 496 18.69 0.62 25.43
CA ALA A 496 18.40 1.25 26.72
C ALA A 496 19.46 0.92 27.77
N LEU A 497 19.92 -0.33 27.84
CA LEU A 497 21.00 -0.72 28.75
C LEU A 497 22.32 -0.04 28.35
N GLY A 498 22.62 0.05 27.05
CA GLY A 498 23.77 0.81 26.56
C GLY A 498 23.72 2.29 26.97
N LEU A 499 22.55 2.93 26.92
CA LEU A 499 22.37 4.30 27.41
C LEU A 499 22.63 4.40 28.92
N VAL A 500 22.01 3.53 29.73
CA VAL A 500 22.18 3.53 31.20
C VAL A 500 23.64 3.36 31.60
N ILE A 501 24.35 2.42 30.97
CA ILE A 501 25.78 2.16 31.23
C ILE A 501 26.64 3.41 30.99
N ASN A 502 26.35 4.19 29.96
CA ASN A 502 27.14 5.38 29.63
C ASN A 502 26.64 6.68 30.30
N ILE A 503 25.52 6.63 31.02
CA ILE A 503 25.05 7.75 31.87
C ILE A 503 25.79 7.72 33.22
N VAL A 504 26.12 6.53 33.73
CA VAL A 504 26.82 6.34 35.00
C VAL A 504 28.34 6.40 34.72
N PRO A 505 29.07 7.44 35.16
CA PRO A 505 30.48 7.62 34.82
C PRO A 505 31.35 6.39 35.15
N GLU A 506 31.07 5.72 36.26
CA GLU A 506 31.80 4.53 36.74
C GLU A 506 31.63 3.31 35.82
N TRP A 507 30.57 3.25 35.03
CA TRP A 507 30.28 2.16 34.09
C TRP A 507 30.55 2.55 32.63
N SER A 508 30.83 3.83 32.38
CA SER A 508 30.92 4.36 31.04
C SER A 508 31.97 3.63 30.21
N ARG A 509 31.57 3.22 29.01
CA ARG A 509 32.47 2.60 28.03
C ARG A 509 33.07 3.63 27.08
N ILE A 510 32.44 4.79 27.02
CA ILE A 510 32.88 5.94 26.24
C ILE A 510 33.66 6.87 27.19
N ARG A 511 34.79 7.41 26.73
CA ARG A 511 35.62 8.29 27.58
C ARG A 511 34.85 9.55 27.97
N ASP A 512 35.15 10.08 29.15
CA ASP A 512 34.55 11.32 29.63
C ASP A 512 34.76 12.48 28.63
N GLY A 513 33.66 13.17 28.30
CA GLY A 513 33.65 14.25 27.30
C GLY A 513 33.52 13.80 25.84
N GLU A 514 33.65 12.51 25.53
CA GLU A 514 33.47 11.95 24.18
C GLU A 514 32.05 11.43 23.92
N PHE A 515 31.15 11.46 24.92
CA PHE A 515 29.77 11.00 24.77
C PHE A 515 28.96 11.88 23.79
N SER A 516 28.61 11.31 22.64
CA SER A 516 27.83 11.99 21.62
C SER A 516 26.34 12.12 21.99
N LEU A 517 25.91 13.37 22.22
CA LEU A 517 24.48 13.73 22.35
C LEU A 517 23.66 13.29 21.12
N VAL A 518 24.27 13.28 19.93
CA VAL A 518 23.62 12.84 18.69
C VAL A 518 23.33 11.34 18.74
N SER A 519 24.28 10.52 19.22
CA SER A 519 24.05 9.09 19.41
C SER A 519 22.95 8.81 20.44
N ALA A 520 22.90 9.59 21.53
CA ALA A 520 21.84 9.48 22.53
C ALA A 520 20.46 9.85 21.95
N TYR A 521 20.39 10.90 21.13
CA TYR A 521 19.18 11.29 20.40
C TYR A 521 18.69 10.16 19.48
N TRP A 522 19.57 9.59 18.66
CA TRP A 522 19.21 8.48 17.77
C TRP A 522 18.80 7.22 18.54
N ALA A 523 19.47 6.91 19.65
CA ALA A 523 19.09 5.81 20.54
C ALA A 523 17.67 6.01 21.12
N ALA A 524 17.35 7.22 21.61
CA ALA A 524 16.02 7.54 22.12
C ALA A 524 14.96 7.48 21.02
N LEU A 525 15.26 8.01 19.83
CA LEU A 525 14.35 7.94 18.67
C LEU A 525 14.11 6.49 18.23
N ASN A 526 15.15 5.66 18.20
CA ASN A 526 15.03 4.23 17.89
C ASN A 526 14.13 3.51 18.91
N ILE A 527 14.33 3.76 20.21
CA ILE A 527 13.46 3.21 21.25
C ILE A 527 12.01 3.64 21.03
N LEU A 528 11.75 4.92 20.74
CA LEU A 528 10.40 5.40 20.47
C LEU A 528 9.76 4.71 19.25
N VAL A 529 10.51 4.57 18.14
CA VAL A 529 10.06 3.87 16.94
C VAL A 529 9.76 2.40 17.24
N LEU A 530 10.63 1.74 18.01
CA LEU A 530 10.47 0.34 18.42
C LEU A 530 9.27 0.14 19.37
N LEU A 531 8.99 1.08 20.26
CA LEU A 531 7.81 1.04 21.13
C LEU A 531 6.52 1.12 20.32
N VAL A 532 6.45 2.01 19.32
CA VAL A 532 5.30 2.08 18.40
C VAL A 532 5.20 0.81 17.56
N ALA A 533 6.33 0.27 17.09
CA ALA A 533 6.37 -0.99 16.34
C ALA A 533 5.89 -2.19 17.18
N ALA A 534 6.19 -2.22 18.48
CA ALA A 534 5.74 -3.28 19.40
C ALA A 534 4.20 -3.35 19.51
N LEU A 535 3.51 -2.21 19.40
CA LEU A 535 2.04 -2.16 19.42
C LEU A 535 1.41 -2.93 18.25
N ILE A 536 2.11 -2.99 17.11
CA ILE A 536 1.65 -3.70 15.90
C ILE A 536 1.61 -5.21 16.15
N CYS A 537 2.47 -5.76 17.02
CA CYS A 537 2.54 -7.19 17.32
C CYS A 537 1.30 -7.75 18.03
N PHE A 538 0.43 -6.88 18.57
CA PHE A 538 -0.78 -7.27 19.29
C PHE A 538 -2.00 -7.13 18.39
N GLU A 539 -2.40 -8.24 17.80
CA GLU A 539 -3.48 -8.31 16.84
C GLU A 539 -4.82 -8.56 17.55
N LYS A 540 -5.79 -7.68 17.30
CA LYS A 540 -7.14 -7.79 17.85
C LYS A 540 -8.05 -8.59 16.91
N SER A 541 -8.90 -9.43 17.50
CA SER A 541 -10.01 -10.11 16.83
C SER A 541 -10.89 -9.08 16.12
N ARG A 542 -11.12 -9.34 14.83
CA ARG A 542 -11.88 -8.54 13.89
C ARG A 542 -12.59 -9.49 12.91
N PRO A 543 -13.89 -9.75 13.11
CA PRO A 543 -14.68 -10.39 12.07
C PRO A 543 -14.68 -9.50 10.83
N LEU A 544 -14.84 -10.13 9.66
CA LEU A 544 -14.89 -9.46 8.36
C LEU A 544 -16.21 -8.67 8.27
N LEU A 545 -16.25 -7.48 8.89
CA LEU A 545 -17.40 -6.59 8.82
C LEU A 545 -17.20 -5.65 7.63
N ASP A 546 -17.72 -6.07 6.48
CA ASP A 546 -17.67 -5.32 5.22
C ASP A 546 -18.81 -4.29 5.18
N SER A 547 -18.75 -3.35 6.12
CA SER A 547 -19.75 -2.28 6.22
C SER A 547 -19.27 -1.04 5.48
N PHE A 548 -20.18 -0.45 4.72
CA PHE A 548 -19.94 0.76 3.94
C PHE A 548 -20.65 1.91 4.61
N ALA A 549 -19.89 2.94 4.98
CA ALA A 549 -20.44 4.25 5.26
C ALA A 549 -21.17 4.78 4.01
N THR A 550 -22.44 5.11 4.20
CA THR A 550 -23.35 5.61 3.17
C THR A 550 -23.98 6.91 3.65
N ASP A 551 -24.70 7.61 2.77
CA ASP A 551 -25.55 8.72 3.17
C ASP A 551 -26.71 8.85 2.18
N GLU A 552 -27.61 7.88 2.21
CA GLU A 552 -28.68 7.75 1.22
C GLU A 552 -30.05 7.99 1.83
N PRO A 553 -30.91 8.79 1.19
CA PRO A 553 -32.30 8.89 1.61
C PRO A 553 -32.98 7.53 1.44
N ALA A 554 -33.74 7.13 2.46
CA ALA A 554 -34.55 5.93 2.44
C ALA A 554 -35.88 6.17 3.14
N ARG A 555 -36.89 5.41 2.75
CA ARG A 555 -38.19 5.40 3.42
C ARG A 555 -38.37 4.07 4.12
N ILE A 556 -38.58 4.10 5.43
CA ILE A 556 -38.74 2.90 6.26
C ILE A 556 -40.22 2.75 6.60
N VAL A 557 -40.83 1.67 6.14
CA VAL A 557 -42.23 1.33 6.39
C VAL A 557 -42.30 0.29 7.51
N ALA A 558 -43.02 0.59 8.58
CA ALA A 558 -43.22 -0.28 9.73
C ALA A 558 -44.66 -0.16 10.23
N ALA A 559 -45.41 -1.27 10.27
CA ALA A 559 -46.80 -1.33 10.76
C ALA A 559 -47.66 -0.14 10.25
N ASP A 560 -47.69 0.05 8.92
CA ASP A 560 -48.42 1.09 8.18
C ASP A 560 -47.93 2.55 8.36
N ARG A 561 -46.83 2.76 9.09
CA ARG A 561 -46.16 4.08 9.18
C ARG A 561 -44.98 4.12 8.24
N ALA A 562 -44.91 5.15 7.41
CA ALA A 562 -43.73 5.42 6.58
C ALA A 562 -42.91 6.55 7.21
N LEU A 563 -41.66 6.26 7.51
CA LEU A 563 -40.72 7.14 8.19
C LEU A 563 -39.58 7.51 7.25
N ASP A 564 -39.30 8.80 7.12
CA ASP A 564 -38.13 9.25 6.38
C ASP A 564 -36.86 9.01 7.20
N ALA A 565 -35.89 8.36 6.58
CA ALA A 565 -34.63 7.99 7.19
C ALA A 565 -33.47 8.24 6.22
N ARG A 566 -32.25 8.14 6.75
CA ARG A 566 -31.04 8.07 5.94
C ARG A 566 -30.27 6.81 6.27
N ILE A 567 -29.94 5.99 5.28
CA ILE A 567 -29.03 4.86 5.49
C ILE A 567 -27.62 5.43 5.60
N VAL A 568 -27.02 5.29 6.78
CA VAL A 568 -25.69 5.81 7.10
C VAL A 568 -24.61 4.73 7.07
N ASN A 569 -25.03 3.45 7.14
CA ASN A 569 -24.14 2.31 7.00
C ASN A 569 -24.88 1.12 6.39
N LEU A 570 -24.22 0.35 5.52
CA LEU A 570 -24.79 -0.83 4.88
C LEU A 570 -23.72 -1.91 4.61
N SER A 571 -24.02 -3.17 4.91
CA SER A 571 -23.21 -4.36 4.57
C SER A 571 -24.02 -5.32 3.68
N LEU A 572 -23.63 -6.59 3.53
CA LEU A 572 -24.43 -7.59 2.80
C LEU A 572 -25.56 -8.21 3.64
N ASP A 573 -25.57 -8.00 4.95
CA ASP A 573 -26.46 -8.65 5.90
C ASP A 573 -27.08 -7.69 6.93
N ARG A 574 -26.55 -6.46 7.05
CA ARG A 574 -26.92 -5.48 8.08
C ARG A 574 -26.86 -4.05 7.56
N GLY A 575 -27.41 -3.13 8.34
CA GLY A 575 -27.29 -1.70 8.09
C GLY A 575 -27.70 -0.86 9.28
N ILE A 576 -27.48 0.44 9.13
CA ILE A 576 -27.83 1.46 10.11
C ILE A 576 -28.60 2.58 9.41
N ALA A 577 -29.81 2.85 9.90
CA ALA A 577 -30.64 3.96 9.48
C ALA A 577 -30.62 5.06 10.55
N SER A 578 -30.45 6.30 10.11
CA SER A 578 -30.49 7.49 10.94
C SER A 578 -31.82 8.23 10.72
N PHE A 579 -32.42 8.67 11.82
CA PHE A 579 -33.72 9.35 11.84
C PHE A 579 -33.59 10.74 12.49
N PRO A 580 -34.30 11.75 11.97
CA PRO A 580 -34.32 13.09 12.58
C PRO A 580 -34.91 13.12 13.99
N ALA A 581 -35.87 12.23 14.26
CA ALA A 581 -36.56 12.06 15.54
C ALA A 581 -36.61 10.58 15.93
N ASP A 582 -37.08 10.28 17.15
CA ASP A 582 -37.27 8.90 17.59
C ASP A 582 -38.30 8.19 16.68
N PRO A 583 -37.93 7.09 16.01
CA PRO A 583 -38.84 6.40 15.10
C PRO A 583 -39.85 5.51 15.82
N GLU A 584 -39.79 5.39 17.15
CA GLU A 584 -40.64 4.49 17.96
C GLU A 584 -40.58 3.01 17.54
N LEU A 585 -39.49 2.62 16.87
CA LEU A 585 -39.21 1.23 16.49
C LEU A 585 -38.61 0.47 17.67
N ARG A 586 -38.85 -0.83 17.74
CA ARG A 586 -38.35 -1.73 18.79
C ARG A 586 -37.54 -2.87 18.19
N PRO A 587 -36.54 -3.40 18.93
CA PRO A 587 -35.88 -4.64 18.55
C PRO A 587 -36.89 -5.76 18.29
N GLY A 588 -36.78 -6.42 17.14
CA GLY A 588 -37.70 -7.46 16.67
C GLY A 588 -38.75 -6.98 15.67
N ASP A 589 -38.96 -5.67 15.51
CA ASP A 589 -39.91 -5.13 14.54
C ASP A 589 -39.47 -5.48 13.10
N GLN A 590 -40.43 -5.91 12.28
CA GLN A 590 -40.24 -6.09 10.84
C GLN A 590 -40.43 -4.74 10.13
N ILE A 591 -39.46 -4.39 9.30
CA ILE A 591 -39.44 -3.14 8.56
C ILE A 591 -39.18 -3.38 7.08
N TRP A 592 -39.73 -2.50 6.24
CA TRP A 592 -39.40 -2.46 4.82
C TRP A 592 -38.64 -1.19 4.53
N ILE A 593 -37.54 -1.32 3.79
CA ILE A 593 -36.66 -0.22 3.45
C ILE A 593 -36.73 0.01 1.94
N GLU A 594 -37.26 1.17 1.56
CA GLU A 594 -37.26 1.67 0.19
C GLU A 594 -36.03 2.55 -0.02
N MET A 595 -35.14 2.12 -0.92
CA MET A 595 -33.93 2.86 -1.30
C MET A 595 -33.94 3.13 -2.80
N GLU A 596 -33.32 4.22 -3.24
CA GLU A 596 -33.26 4.56 -4.67
C GLU A 596 -32.60 3.41 -5.46
N ARG A 597 -33.24 2.93 -6.53
CA ARG A 597 -32.73 1.86 -7.42
C ARG A 597 -32.37 0.55 -6.69
N PHE A 598 -33.01 0.27 -5.56
CA PHE A 598 -32.98 -1.04 -4.91
C PHE A 598 -34.39 -1.63 -4.90
N PRO A 599 -34.55 -2.96 -5.08
CA PRO A 599 -35.80 -3.64 -4.73
C PRO A 599 -36.17 -3.37 -3.27
N HIS A 600 -37.43 -3.61 -2.89
CA HIS A 600 -37.83 -3.48 -1.49
C HIS A 600 -36.98 -4.41 -0.60
N LEU A 601 -36.38 -3.85 0.45
CA LEU A 601 -35.54 -4.59 1.38
C LEU A 601 -36.32 -4.88 2.65
N GLU A 602 -36.65 -6.15 2.87
CA GLU A 602 -37.22 -6.62 4.12
C GLU A 602 -36.12 -6.80 5.16
N ALA A 603 -36.29 -6.21 6.34
CA ALA A 603 -35.30 -6.23 7.41
C ALA A 603 -35.95 -6.34 8.79
N THR A 604 -35.18 -6.81 9.76
CA THR A 604 -35.58 -6.88 11.17
C THR A 604 -34.75 -5.89 11.99
N VAL A 605 -35.40 -5.15 12.88
CA VAL A 605 -34.71 -4.24 13.79
C VAL A 605 -33.93 -5.02 14.85
N GLU A 606 -32.62 -4.79 14.95
CA GLU A 606 -31.76 -5.41 15.98
C GLU A 606 -31.59 -4.52 17.21
N GLY A 607 -31.62 -3.20 17.04
CA GLY A 607 -31.36 -2.28 18.14
C GLY A 607 -31.65 -0.83 17.78
N VAL A 608 -32.18 -0.07 18.74
CA VAL A 608 -32.45 1.36 18.59
C VAL A 608 -31.59 2.15 19.58
N THR A 609 -30.88 3.13 19.05
CA THR A 609 -30.11 4.10 19.84
C THR A 609 -30.86 5.43 19.79
N PRO A 610 -31.44 5.88 20.92
CA PRO A 610 -32.20 7.12 20.96
C PRO A 610 -31.31 8.33 20.66
N GLY A 611 -31.89 9.29 19.93
CA GLY A 611 -31.22 10.55 19.63
C GLY A 611 -30.93 11.36 20.90
N ARG A 612 -29.84 12.14 20.87
CA ARG A 612 -29.51 13.13 21.92
C ARG A 612 -29.64 14.52 21.32
N ARG A 613 -29.59 15.57 22.17
CA ARG A 613 -29.79 17.00 21.80
C ARG A 613 -28.95 17.51 20.59
N ARG A 614 -27.93 16.76 20.13
CA ARG A 614 -27.08 17.03 18.95
C ARG A 614 -26.80 15.79 18.08
N SER A 615 -27.50 14.68 18.26
CA SER A 615 -27.25 13.44 17.52
C SER A 615 -28.57 12.76 17.13
N PRO A 616 -28.72 12.34 15.86
CA PRO A 616 -29.95 11.69 15.40
C PRO A 616 -30.17 10.34 16.09
N ALA A 617 -31.41 9.84 16.07
CA ALA A 617 -31.69 8.47 16.48
C ALA A 617 -31.16 7.51 15.42
N CYS A 618 -30.63 6.36 15.84
CA CYS A 618 -30.09 5.35 14.93
C CYS A 618 -30.74 4.00 15.18
N VAL A 619 -31.15 3.32 14.11
CA VAL A 619 -31.71 1.98 14.14
C VAL A 619 -30.77 1.04 13.40
N ARG A 620 -30.30 0.00 14.08
CA ARG A 620 -29.57 -1.11 13.49
C ARG A 620 -30.56 -2.17 13.04
N PHE A 621 -30.37 -2.68 11.84
CA PHE A 621 -31.25 -3.68 11.25
C PHE A 621 -30.43 -4.76 10.53
N SER A 622 -31.00 -5.96 10.42
CA SER A 622 -30.43 -7.08 9.69
C SER A 622 -31.42 -7.65 8.68
N TYR A 623 -30.90 -8.28 7.64
CA TYR A 623 -31.68 -8.83 6.53
C TYR A 623 -30.95 -10.01 5.91
N ASN A 624 -31.70 -10.84 5.18
CA ASN A 624 -31.15 -11.94 4.40
C ASN A 624 -31.34 -11.65 2.91
N LEU A 625 -30.25 -11.68 2.15
CA LEU A 625 -30.28 -11.45 0.70
C LEU A 625 -30.03 -12.76 -0.04
N GLU A 626 -30.97 -13.10 -0.93
CA GLU A 626 -30.90 -14.27 -1.79
C GLU A 626 -31.09 -13.88 -3.27
N GLY A 627 -30.55 -14.71 -4.17
CA GLY A 627 -30.71 -14.58 -5.62
C GLY A 627 -30.38 -13.17 -6.16
N ALA A 628 -31.29 -12.63 -6.97
CA ALA A 628 -31.09 -11.34 -7.65
C ALA A 628 -30.97 -10.15 -6.68
N CYS A 629 -31.64 -10.18 -5.52
CA CYS A 629 -31.52 -9.10 -4.53
C CYS A 629 -30.10 -9.03 -3.95
N ARG A 630 -29.47 -10.19 -3.71
CA ARG A 630 -28.07 -10.28 -3.31
C ARG A 630 -27.15 -9.71 -4.37
N ASP A 631 -27.36 -10.07 -5.63
CA ASP A 631 -26.54 -9.59 -6.75
C ASP A 631 -26.63 -8.06 -6.88
N VAL A 632 -27.84 -7.49 -6.80
CA VAL A 632 -28.04 -6.03 -6.85
C VAL A 632 -27.35 -5.34 -5.66
N MET A 633 -27.39 -5.93 -4.46
CA MET A 633 -26.70 -5.35 -3.29
C MET A 633 -25.18 -5.40 -3.46
N ILE A 634 -24.64 -6.51 -3.95
CA ILE A 634 -23.21 -6.63 -4.27
C ILE A 634 -22.81 -5.53 -5.25
N VAL A 635 -23.54 -5.39 -6.36
CA VAL A 635 -23.26 -4.33 -7.35
C VAL A 635 -23.36 -2.96 -6.70
N ARG A 636 -24.38 -2.70 -5.87
CA ARG A 636 -24.55 -1.41 -5.18
C ARG A 636 -23.36 -1.09 -4.26
N LEU A 637 -22.98 -2.02 -3.39
CA LEU A 637 -21.96 -1.80 -2.37
C LEU A 637 -20.55 -1.72 -2.95
N TYR A 638 -20.22 -2.64 -3.88
CA TYR A 638 -18.86 -2.83 -4.36
C TYR A 638 -18.57 -2.16 -5.70
N THR A 639 -19.58 -1.63 -6.39
CA THR A 639 -19.41 -0.91 -7.67
C THR A 639 -20.08 0.47 -7.68
N GLY A 640 -20.78 0.82 -6.60
CA GLY A 640 -21.43 2.11 -6.43
C GLY A 640 -20.51 3.22 -5.96
N GLN A 641 -21.09 4.30 -5.43
CA GLN A 641 -20.36 5.51 -5.06
C GLN A 641 -19.72 5.46 -3.66
N TYR A 642 -19.87 4.36 -2.92
CA TYR A 642 -19.38 4.28 -1.55
C TYR A 642 -17.85 4.18 -1.51
N SER A 643 -17.23 4.97 -0.64
CA SER A 643 -15.79 4.94 -0.41
C SER A 643 -15.49 4.87 1.08
N GLN A 644 -14.55 4.00 1.44
CA GLN A 644 -13.96 3.90 2.78
C GLN A 644 -12.60 4.60 2.85
N ASP A 645 -12.23 5.37 1.81
CA ASP A 645 -10.95 6.05 1.71
C ASP A 645 -10.86 7.22 2.69
N ILE A 646 -9.70 7.32 3.32
CA ILE A 646 -9.34 8.48 4.12
C ILE A 646 -8.75 9.53 3.18
N ARG A 647 -9.56 10.55 2.87
CA ARG A 647 -9.16 11.64 1.96
C ARG A 647 -8.07 12.50 2.57
N ASP A 648 -8.19 12.82 3.86
CA ASP A 648 -7.25 13.66 4.60
C ASP A 648 -6.79 13.00 5.90
N ILE A 649 -5.51 13.15 6.24
CA ILE A 649 -4.96 12.70 7.52
C ILE A 649 -5.29 13.74 8.59
N ASP A 650 -6.02 13.33 9.62
CA ASP A 650 -6.14 14.10 10.86
C ASP A 650 -4.94 13.78 11.78
N LYS A 651 -3.92 14.62 11.74
CA LYS A 651 -2.68 14.45 12.52
C LYS A 651 -2.94 14.47 14.03
N SER A 652 -3.89 15.26 14.50
CA SER A 652 -4.30 15.29 15.92
C SER A 652 -4.99 14.00 16.33
N ALA A 653 -5.85 13.46 15.47
CA ALA A 653 -6.54 12.20 15.72
C ALA A 653 -5.59 10.99 15.62
N VAL A 654 -4.53 11.04 14.80
CA VAL A 654 -3.47 10.01 14.79
C VAL A 654 -2.75 9.96 16.14
N VAL A 655 -2.36 11.12 16.68
CA VAL A 655 -1.76 11.19 18.02
C VAL A 655 -2.76 10.66 19.05
N GLY A 656 -4.02 11.09 19.00
CA GLY A 656 -5.09 10.58 19.87
C GLY A 656 -5.28 9.06 19.80
N GLY A 657 -5.24 8.48 18.59
CA GLY A 657 -5.33 7.04 18.34
C GLY A 657 -4.17 6.27 18.96
N LEU A 658 -2.93 6.71 18.74
CA LEU A 658 -1.74 6.11 19.35
C LEU A 658 -1.78 6.20 20.88
N TRP A 659 -2.18 7.36 21.43
CA TRP A 659 -2.37 7.53 22.88
C TRP A 659 -3.46 6.61 23.43
N SER A 660 -4.60 6.47 22.73
CA SER A 660 -5.67 5.56 23.14
C SER A 660 -5.21 4.11 23.20
N ARG A 661 -4.34 3.72 22.25
CA ARG A 661 -3.76 2.38 22.16
C ARG A 661 -2.76 2.12 23.29
N LEU A 662 -1.93 3.12 23.62
CA LEU A 662 -0.93 3.04 24.68
C LEU A 662 -1.55 2.99 26.09
N PHE A 663 -2.64 3.73 26.32
CA PHE A 663 -3.20 3.93 27.67
C PHE A 663 -4.60 3.31 27.87
N GLY A 664 -5.07 2.48 26.93
CA GLY A 664 -6.25 1.63 27.12
C GLY A 664 -7.60 2.35 27.21
N ARG A 665 -7.70 3.65 26.87
CA ARG A 665 -9.01 4.30 26.72
C ARG A 665 -9.61 3.80 25.41
N GLY A 666 -10.46 2.78 25.50
CA GLY A 666 -11.29 2.34 24.39
C GLY A 666 -11.98 3.56 23.76
N SER A 667 -11.81 3.72 22.45
CA SER A 667 -12.48 4.77 21.69
C SER A 667 -13.99 4.56 21.78
N THR A 668 -14.63 5.18 22.76
CA THR A 668 -16.08 5.40 22.82
C THR A 668 -16.46 6.67 22.04
N TYR A 669 -15.99 6.79 20.79
CA TYR A 669 -16.40 7.86 19.89
C TYR A 669 -16.94 7.29 18.57
N GLY A 670 -18.28 7.33 18.45
CA GLY A 670 -19.06 7.21 17.21
C GLY A 670 -19.46 5.79 16.82
N PRO A 671 -20.69 5.56 16.29
CA PRO A 671 -21.24 4.23 16.09
C PRO A 671 -20.38 3.43 15.11
N ALA A 672 -20.23 2.15 15.44
CA ALA A 672 -19.59 1.13 14.60
C ALA A 672 -20.33 0.94 13.27
#